data_AF-A0A2Z5G2X7-F1
#
_entry.id   AF-A0A2Z5G2X7-F1
#
_cell.length_a   1.000
_cell.length_b   1.000
_cell.length_c   1.000
_cell.angle_alpha   90.00
_cell.angle_beta   90.00
_cell.angle_gamma   90.00
#
_symmetry.space_group_name_H-M   'P 1'
#
loop_
_entity.id
_entity.type
_entity.pdbx_description
1 polymer ?
#
loop_
_entity_poly.entity_id
_entity_poly.type
_entity_poly.pdbx_seq_one_letter_code
_entity_poly.pdbx_strand_id
1 'polypeptide(L)'
;MDRLRDRGTVYWVERSTLVLLVFYMFAHSIPRAWSTLNTDFPNYYMTARLAHEGYDTSRIYEWVWLQREKDHRAVDDRIIGLIPITPFSTLVMWPLTALQPLAAKHAWLLLNLALLVPLGCILRSMTGLRYQRIALVFLLSFPLHRNFLFGQFYVFLLLLIASACWAYLRELYVLAGVLVAVAAACKIFPVLFFVFFLQRRSWRALTAGVVTGLATAGTSIAVFGWNLHRTYLHEILPWTLHGEGLPPYVTSSASISSVLHFLLLREPQWNPHPWHNSPLCYSLLQPVLQMLVLAPAILLIRKNDRTRDRILLEWSALLVASLAISTIPASYHFVLIALPMCVLMARLLQGRQYRWVAILSIVYVGIGFPMPSPSKTLGLAVLFYVPRLFLMLALLCGHYLLLWRDRPVRASSRDWTHYAWAAFMCASVVLNVSSTLHRERAVRQEYAFRVPLQTQAFMQADPQSAGTEVRYIALNQSGYHLMTAEGDKAWIDPFLNDDLSFSGNSAIGSTPQVWIERALSPRSKVVDLRDLSHVVLDDAREPMLSADGQSLGFVRDYRGRGRLMVQRGFKSNSATEGALTAASLNIYEASFLSEKEYAFSAVENGGPPQIYVTDGEHSNALLSLGESRYPALSPDGRWMAYSHLEHGVWNLWIRDESSGAIRRVVDVPCNQIQSSWESDSKTLIYGTDCGRSLWFTAVARRRVIP
;
A
#
# COMPACT_ATOMS: atom_id res chain seq x y z
N MET A 1 22.93 22.37 -49.50
CA MET A 1 22.88 20.90 -49.43
C MET A 1 23.03 20.38 -47.99
N ASP A 2 23.82 21.02 -47.13
CA ASP A 2 24.04 20.53 -45.75
C ASP A 2 22.79 20.46 -44.85
N ARG A 3 21.85 21.40 -44.98
CA ARG A 3 20.59 21.40 -44.18
C ARG A 3 19.59 20.29 -44.55
N LEU A 4 19.65 19.78 -45.79
CA LEU A 4 18.85 18.61 -46.20
C LEU A 4 19.52 17.31 -45.72
N ARG A 5 20.86 17.29 -45.71
CA ARG A 5 21.69 16.21 -45.17
C ARG A 5 21.46 16.04 -43.67
N ASP A 6 21.45 17.12 -42.89
CA ASP A 6 21.16 17.11 -41.44
C ASP A 6 19.75 16.59 -41.10
N ARG A 7 18.73 16.94 -41.89
CA ARG A 7 17.37 16.41 -41.69
C ARG A 7 17.29 14.92 -41.99
N GLY A 8 18.03 14.45 -43.01
CA GLY A 8 18.18 13.03 -43.31
C GLY A 8 18.85 12.29 -42.15
N THR A 9 19.96 12.82 -41.62
CA THR A 9 20.70 12.22 -40.50
C THR A 9 19.85 12.10 -39.24
N VAL A 10 19.16 13.17 -38.82
CA VAL A 10 18.29 13.13 -37.63
C VAL A 10 17.17 12.10 -37.82
N TYR A 11 16.57 12.04 -39.00
CA TYR A 11 15.50 11.08 -39.29
C TYR A 11 16.00 9.62 -39.28
N TRP A 12 17.19 9.38 -39.83
CA TRP A 12 17.87 8.09 -39.78
C TRP A 12 18.19 7.68 -38.34
N VAL A 13 18.75 8.59 -37.53
CA VAL A 13 19.02 8.32 -36.11
C VAL A 13 17.73 7.99 -35.36
N GLU A 14 16.67 8.81 -35.50
CA GLU A 14 15.38 8.54 -34.86
C GLU A 14 14.81 7.17 -35.27
N ARG A 15 15.00 6.74 -36.53
CA ARG A 15 14.51 5.43 -37.02
C ARG A 15 15.35 4.28 -36.50
N SER A 16 16.67 4.38 -36.56
CA SER A 16 17.59 3.35 -36.07
C SER A 16 17.43 3.16 -34.56
N THR A 17 17.33 4.24 -33.79
CA THR A 17 17.03 4.17 -32.36
C THR A 17 15.68 3.51 -32.10
N LEU A 18 14.64 3.84 -32.87
CA LEU A 18 13.33 3.20 -32.72
C LEU A 18 13.41 1.68 -32.95
N VAL A 19 14.09 1.24 -34.01
CA VAL A 19 14.26 -0.20 -34.32
C VAL A 19 15.00 -0.91 -33.18
N LEU A 20 16.09 -0.33 -32.67
CA LEU A 20 16.85 -0.88 -31.55
C LEU A 20 16.01 -0.99 -30.28
N LEU A 21 15.22 0.03 -29.95
CA LEU A 21 14.38 0.02 -28.76
C LEU A 21 13.19 -0.96 -28.88
N VAL A 22 12.58 -1.08 -30.06
CA VAL A 22 11.56 -2.10 -30.32
C VAL A 22 12.17 -3.48 -30.16
N PHE A 23 13.35 -3.73 -30.74
CA PHE A 23 14.07 -4.98 -30.56
C PHE A 23 14.36 -5.24 -29.08
N TYR A 24 14.89 -4.27 -28.33
CA TYR A 24 15.12 -4.40 -26.90
C TYR A 24 13.82 -4.72 -26.12
N MET A 25 12.70 -4.06 -26.43
CA MET A 25 11.43 -4.32 -25.78
C MET A 25 10.98 -5.78 -25.96
N PHE A 26 11.01 -6.30 -27.20
CA PHE A 26 10.52 -7.65 -27.51
C PHE A 26 11.55 -8.76 -27.26
N ALA A 27 12.85 -8.48 -27.28
CA ALA A 27 13.90 -9.45 -26.99
C ALA A 27 14.25 -9.53 -25.50
N HIS A 28 14.03 -8.46 -24.72
CA HIS A 28 14.42 -8.39 -23.31
C HIS A 28 13.24 -8.20 -22.35
N SER A 29 12.42 -7.17 -22.57
CA SER A 29 11.43 -6.74 -21.56
C SER A 29 10.18 -7.62 -21.54
N ILE A 30 9.57 -7.86 -22.70
CA ILE A 30 8.37 -8.68 -22.83
C ILE A 30 8.62 -10.14 -22.43
N PRO A 31 9.71 -10.82 -22.86
CA PRO A 31 9.96 -12.20 -22.44
C PRO A 31 10.07 -12.37 -20.93
N ARG A 32 10.75 -11.43 -20.24
CA ARG A 32 10.85 -11.42 -18.77
C ARG A 32 9.49 -11.19 -18.10
N ALA A 33 8.70 -10.26 -18.63
CA ALA A 33 7.35 -10.00 -18.14
C ALA A 33 6.42 -11.20 -18.35
N TRP A 34 6.61 -11.94 -19.44
CA TRP A 34 5.79 -13.07 -19.85
C TRP A 34 6.00 -14.31 -18.97
N SER A 35 7.20 -14.53 -18.43
CA SER A 35 7.54 -15.78 -17.75
C SER A 35 7.39 -15.75 -16.22
N THR A 36 7.02 -14.62 -15.62
CA THR A 36 7.05 -14.45 -14.16
C THR A 36 5.82 -13.70 -13.63
N LEU A 37 5.39 -14.00 -12.41
CA LEU A 37 4.35 -13.26 -11.70
C LEU A 37 5.00 -12.32 -10.68
N ASN A 38 5.69 -11.29 -11.17
CA ASN A 38 6.40 -10.35 -10.28
C ASN A 38 5.45 -9.36 -9.60
N THR A 39 5.57 -9.28 -8.27
CA THR A 39 5.15 -8.20 -7.36
C THR A 39 3.67 -7.81 -7.42
N ASP A 40 3.24 -7.08 -8.45
CA ASP A 40 2.03 -6.28 -8.34
C ASP A 40 0.81 -6.88 -9.05
N PHE A 41 1.00 -7.55 -10.18
CA PHE A 41 -0.10 -8.22 -10.89
C PHE A 41 -0.84 -9.21 -9.99
N PRO A 42 -0.17 -10.07 -9.20
CA PRO A 42 -0.83 -10.97 -8.26
C PRO A 42 -1.74 -10.24 -7.27
N ASN A 43 -1.32 -9.07 -6.74
CA ASN A 43 -2.11 -8.28 -5.79
C ASN A 43 -3.53 -7.98 -6.30
N TYR A 44 -3.64 -7.47 -7.54
CA TYR A 44 -4.92 -7.13 -8.16
C TYR A 44 -5.72 -8.38 -8.54
N TYR A 45 -5.06 -9.34 -9.17
CA TYR A 45 -5.70 -10.53 -9.71
C TYR A 45 -6.27 -11.40 -8.59
N MET A 46 -5.50 -11.65 -7.53
CA MET A 46 -5.91 -12.48 -6.40
C MET A 46 -7.15 -11.90 -5.72
N THR A 47 -7.15 -10.59 -5.47
CA THR A 47 -8.29 -9.91 -4.84
C THR A 47 -9.56 -10.02 -5.70
N ALA A 48 -9.44 -9.78 -7.01
CA ALA A 48 -10.58 -9.91 -7.91
C ALA A 48 -11.09 -11.35 -8.01
N ARG A 49 -10.17 -12.32 -8.01
CA ARG A 49 -10.49 -13.74 -8.08
C ARG A 49 -11.17 -14.24 -6.79
N LEU A 50 -10.68 -13.85 -5.62
CA LEU A 50 -11.30 -14.19 -4.34
C LEU A 50 -12.75 -13.69 -4.28
N ALA A 51 -13.00 -12.44 -4.67
CA ALA A 51 -14.37 -11.92 -4.75
C ALA A 51 -15.24 -12.66 -5.77
N HIS A 52 -14.71 -13.02 -6.94
CA HIS A 52 -15.45 -13.81 -7.95
C HIS A 52 -15.78 -15.23 -7.44
N GLU A 53 -14.87 -15.85 -6.70
CA GLU A 53 -15.09 -17.17 -6.07
C GLU A 53 -16.05 -17.12 -4.86
N GLY A 54 -16.49 -15.92 -4.46
CA GLY A 54 -17.40 -15.71 -3.33
C GLY A 54 -16.72 -15.91 -1.97
N TYR A 55 -15.42 -15.61 -1.87
CA TYR A 55 -14.72 -15.52 -0.60
C TYR A 55 -15.12 -14.26 0.15
N ASP A 56 -15.10 -14.31 1.48
CA ASP A 56 -15.18 -13.11 2.30
C ASP A 56 -13.88 -12.30 2.14
N THR A 57 -13.99 -11.12 1.52
CA THR A 57 -12.85 -10.24 1.22
C THR A 57 -12.65 -9.13 2.25
N SER A 58 -13.30 -9.19 3.41
CA SER A 58 -13.21 -8.14 4.44
C SER A 58 -11.78 -7.93 4.98
N ARG A 59 -10.93 -8.95 4.94
CA ARG A 59 -9.54 -8.93 5.47
C ARG A 59 -8.45 -8.77 4.40
N ILE A 60 -8.77 -8.49 3.13
CA ILE A 60 -7.78 -8.45 2.04
C ILE A 60 -6.64 -7.43 2.21
N TYR A 61 -6.80 -6.44 3.09
CA TYR A 61 -5.75 -5.46 3.39
C TYR A 61 -4.78 -5.93 4.48
N GLU A 62 -5.03 -7.08 5.10
CA GLU A 62 -4.13 -7.72 6.05
C GLU A 62 -3.12 -8.59 5.30
N TRP A 63 -1.84 -8.31 5.49
CA TRP A 63 -0.75 -8.95 4.75
C TRP A 63 -0.72 -10.47 4.96
N VAL A 64 -0.79 -10.92 6.21
CA VAL A 64 -0.74 -12.36 6.55
C VAL A 64 -1.95 -13.11 5.96
N TRP A 65 -3.14 -12.50 6.01
CA TRP A 65 -4.34 -13.12 5.45
C TRP A 65 -4.24 -13.27 3.92
N LEU A 66 -3.84 -12.21 3.21
CA LEU A 66 -3.73 -12.26 1.75
C LEU A 66 -2.59 -13.18 1.28
N GLN A 67 -1.48 -13.21 2.02
CA GLN A 67 -0.37 -14.13 1.79
C GLN A 67 -0.84 -15.59 1.88
N ARG A 68 -1.58 -15.93 2.94
CA ARG A 68 -2.15 -17.27 3.13
C ARG A 68 -2.99 -17.72 1.93
N GLU A 69 -3.91 -16.86 1.48
CA GLU A 69 -4.79 -17.15 0.33
C GLU A 69 -4.03 -17.28 -1.00
N LYS A 70 -2.90 -16.59 -1.14
CA LYS A 70 -1.97 -16.77 -2.26
C LYS A 70 -1.29 -18.14 -2.20
N ASP A 71 -0.75 -18.51 -1.04
CA ASP A 71 -0.02 -19.78 -0.86
C ASP A 71 -0.90 -21.00 -1.09
N HIS A 72 -2.15 -20.94 -0.62
CA HIS A 72 -3.16 -21.97 -0.88
C HIS A 72 -3.36 -22.23 -2.38
N ARG A 73 -3.16 -21.21 -3.22
CA ARG A 73 -3.32 -21.29 -4.68
C ARG A 73 -2.02 -21.50 -5.45
N ALA A 74 -0.90 -21.73 -4.76
CA ALA A 74 0.43 -21.93 -5.35
C ALA A 74 0.80 -20.85 -6.38
N VAL A 75 0.44 -19.59 -6.10
CA VAL A 75 0.83 -18.47 -6.97
C VAL A 75 2.30 -18.17 -6.72
N ASP A 76 3.11 -18.32 -7.77
CA ASP A 76 4.57 -18.15 -7.77
C ASP A 76 4.98 -16.67 -7.68
N ASP A 77 4.67 -16.06 -6.53
CA ASP A 77 5.16 -14.76 -6.07
C ASP A 77 5.46 -14.86 -4.57
N ARG A 78 6.55 -14.24 -4.11
CA ARG A 78 7.03 -14.43 -2.73
C ARG A 78 6.22 -13.66 -1.71
N ILE A 79 5.83 -12.43 -2.04
CA ILE A 79 5.17 -11.52 -1.10
C ILE A 79 4.07 -10.79 -1.85
N ILE A 80 2.87 -10.81 -1.30
CA ILE A 80 1.70 -10.13 -1.85
C ILE A 80 1.15 -9.11 -0.85
N GLY A 81 0.60 -8.01 -1.35
CA GLY A 81 0.02 -6.96 -0.50
C GLY A 81 -0.86 -6.00 -1.29
N LEU A 82 -2.03 -5.66 -0.74
CA LEU A 82 -2.97 -4.78 -1.42
C LEU A 82 -2.77 -3.29 -1.09
N ILE A 83 -1.91 -2.90 -0.17
CA ILE A 83 -1.74 -1.47 0.16
C ILE A 83 -0.79 -0.82 -0.87
N PRO A 84 -1.12 0.36 -1.46
CA PRO A 84 -2.29 1.22 -1.25
C PRO A 84 -3.30 1.19 -2.43
N ILE A 85 -3.65 0.00 -2.89
CA ILE A 85 -4.53 -0.26 -4.03
C ILE A 85 -6.00 0.00 -3.61
N THR A 86 -6.79 0.65 -4.48
CA THR A 86 -8.22 0.88 -4.22
C THR A 86 -9.01 -0.41 -4.50
N PRO A 87 -10.11 -0.70 -3.78
CA PRO A 87 -10.93 -1.89 -4.05
C PRO A 87 -11.41 -1.93 -5.51
N PHE A 88 -11.90 -0.80 -6.04
CA PHE A 88 -12.41 -0.70 -7.40
C PHE A 88 -11.36 -1.06 -8.47
N SER A 89 -10.09 -0.72 -8.25
CA SER A 89 -9.04 -1.01 -9.26
C SER A 89 -8.84 -2.50 -9.52
N THR A 90 -9.15 -3.35 -8.55
CA THR A 90 -9.06 -4.81 -8.71
C THR A 90 -10.12 -5.35 -9.67
N LEU A 91 -11.29 -4.68 -9.77
CA LEU A 91 -12.36 -5.05 -10.72
C LEU A 91 -11.94 -4.91 -12.18
N VAL A 92 -10.88 -4.14 -12.47
CA VAL A 92 -10.29 -4.09 -13.82
C VAL A 92 -9.78 -5.47 -14.24
N MET A 93 -9.37 -6.31 -13.28
CA MET A 93 -8.93 -7.68 -13.53
C MET A 93 -10.07 -8.70 -13.54
N TRP A 94 -11.30 -8.30 -13.20
CA TRP A 94 -12.45 -9.21 -13.10
C TRP A 94 -12.63 -10.11 -14.32
N PRO A 95 -12.58 -9.60 -15.58
CA PRO A 95 -12.76 -10.45 -16.77
C PRO A 95 -11.67 -11.52 -16.96
N LEU A 96 -10.54 -11.40 -16.27
CA LEU A 96 -9.39 -12.30 -16.40
C LEU A 96 -9.32 -13.36 -15.28
N THR A 97 -10.20 -13.27 -14.28
CA THR A 97 -10.17 -14.14 -13.09
C THR A 97 -10.43 -15.62 -13.39
N ALA A 98 -11.11 -15.94 -14.49
CA ALA A 98 -11.36 -17.31 -14.93
C ALA A 98 -10.10 -18.01 -15.49
N LEU A 99 -9.07 -17.25 -15.88
CA LEU A 99 -7.81 -17.80 -16.39
C LEU A 99 -6.87 -18.12 -15.23
N GLN A 100 -5.94 -19.06 -15.42
CA GLN A 100 -4.83 -19.25 -14.48
C GLN A 100 -4.00 -17.95 -14.34
N PRO A 101 -3.35 -17.69 -13.19
CA PRO A 101 -2.70 -16.40 -12.91
C PRO A 101 -1.72 -15.95 -14.00
N LEU A 102 -0.86 -16.86 -14.49
CA LEU A 102 0.12 -16.54 -15.52
C LEU A 102 -0.55 -16.26 -16.89
N ALA A 103 -1.57 -17.04 -17.26
CA ALA A 103 -2.34 -16.84 -18.48
C ALA A 103 -3.15 -15.53 -18.44
N ALA A 104 -3.70 -15.17 -17.28
CA ALA A 104 -4.33 -13.88 -17.03
C ALA A 104 -3.33 -12.73 -17.25
N LYS A 105 -2.09 -12.89 -16.75
CA LYS A 105 -1.02 -11.91 -16.99
C LYS A 105 -0.69 -11.79 -18.48
N HIS A 106 -0.61 -12.89 -19.22
CA HIS A 106 -0.38 -12.87 -20.67
C HIS A 106 -1.45 -12.06 -21.41
N ALA A 107 -2.73 -12.34 -21.15
CA ALA A 107 -3.84 -11.60 -21.71
C ALA A 107 -3.77 -10.10 -21.35
N TRP A 108 -3.41 -9.80 -20.09
CA TRP A 108 -3.23 -8.45 -19.61
C TRP A 108 -2.09 -7.69 -20.31
N LEU A 109 -0.96 -8.34 -20.56
CA LEU A 109 0.18 -7.76 -21.28
C LEU A 109 -0.17 -7.46 -22.74
N LEU A 110 -0.85 -8.39 -23.41
CA LEU A 110 -1.33 -8.18 -24.79
C LEU A 110 -2.31 -7.00 -24.85
N LEU A 111 -3.21 -6.89 -23.88
CA LEU A 111 -4.11 -5.74 -23.77
C LEU A 111 -3.33 -4.43 -23.58
N ASN A 112 -2.35 -4.39 -22.67
CA ASN A 112 -1.52 -3.18 -22.47
C ASN A 112 -0.78 -2.77 -23.75
N LEU A 113 -0.25 -3.72 -24.52
CA LEU A 113 0.37 -3.45 -25.82
C LEU A 113 -0.65 -2.88 -26.82
N ALA A 114 -1.85 -3.46 -26.89
CA ALA A 114 -2.93 -2.97 -27.76
C ALA A 114 -3.36 -1.55 -27.39
N LEU A 115 -3.43 -1.21 -26.09
CA LEU A 115 -3.84 0.12 -25.61
C LEU A 115 -2.84 1.24 -25.98
N LEU A 116 -1.59 0.92 -26.31
CA LEU A 116 -0.63 1.91 -26.80
C LEU A 116 -1.04 2.51 -28.15
N VAL A 117 -1.79 1.78 -28.99
CA VAL A 117 -2.26 2.25 -30.30
C VAL A 117 -3.24 3.42 -30.19
N PRO A 118 -4.42 3.28 -29.54
CA PRO A 118 -5.34 4.40 -29.38
C PRO A 118 -4.71 5.55 -28.59
N LEU A 119 -3.85 5.25 -27.60
CA LEU A 119 -3.12 6.27 -26.87
C LEU A 119 -2.19 7.08 -27.77
N GLY A 120 -1.46 6.42 -28.68
CA GLY A 120 -0.64 7.08 -29.70
C GLY A 120 -1.46 7.97 -30.64
N CYS A 121 -2.63 7.52 -31.08
CA CYS A 121 -3.57 8.30 -31.90
C CYS A 121 -4.06 9.57 -31.17
N ILE A 122 -4.46 9.43 -29.91
CA ILE A 122 -4.93 10.55 -29.08
C ILE A 122 -3.80 11.56 -28.85
N LEU A 123 -2.61 11.11 -28.46
CA LEU A 123 -1.44 11.97 -28.25
C LEU A 123 -1.04 12.71 -29.53
N ARG A 124 -1.05 12.03 -30.69
CA ARG A 124 -0.81 12.69 -31.99
C ARG A 124 -1.86 13.76 -32.26
N SER A 125 -3.14 13.46 -32.03
CA SER A 125 -4.22 14.41 -32.29
C SER A 125 -4.12 15.67 -31.42
N MET A 126 -3.60 15.56 -30.19
CA MET A 126 -3.44 16.67 -29.24
C MET A 126 -2.13 17.44 -29.40
N THR A 127 -1.04 16.81 -29.88
CA THR A 127 0.28 17.44 -29.92
C THR A 127 0.81 17.71 -31.33
N GLY A 128 0.24 17.07 -32.36
CA GLY A 128 0.74 17.15 -33.73
C GLY A 128 2.05 16.40 -33.97
N LEU A 129 2.59 15.69 -32.97
CA LEU A 129 3.81 14.90 -33.11
C LEU A 129 3.61 13.72 -34.08
N ARG A 130 4.69 13.36 -34.78
CA ARG A 130 4.74 12.14 -35.60
C ARG A 130 4.66 10.91 -34.71
N TYR A 131 4.00 9.84 -35.18
CA TYR A 131 3.91 8.56 -34.45
C TYR A 131 5.28 8.02 -34.03
N GLN A 132 6.30 8.16 -34.88
CA GLN A 132 7.67 7.77 -34.56
C GLN A 132 8.19 8.42 -33.26
N ARG A 133 7.93 9.71 -33.08
CA ARG A 133 8.38 10.46 -31.90
C ARG A 133 7.60 10.09 -30.65
N ILE A 134 6.31 9.83 -30.79
CA ILE A 134 5.47 9.34 -29.69
C ILE A 134 5.93 7.94 -29.26
N ALA A 135 6.21 7.06 -30.24
CA ALA A 135 6.76 5.73 -29.98
C ALA A 135 8.11 5.80 -29.26
N LEU A 136 9.00 6.73 -29.65
CA LEU A 136 10.27 6.97 -28.94
C LEU A 136 10.04 7.42 -27.49
N VAL A 137 9.06 8.28 -27.22
CA VAL A 137 8.72 8.66 -25.83
C VAL A 137 8.34 7.42 -25.02
N PHE A 138 7.48 6.54 -25.53
CA PHE A 138 7.11 5.31 -24.82
C PHE A 138 8.29 4.35 -24.65
N LEU A 139 9.06 4.10 -25.71
CA LEU A 139 10.11 3.09 -25.72
C LEU A 139 11.39 3.52 -24.98
N LEU A 140 11.61 4.82 -24.78
CA LEU A 140 12.65 5.33 -23.88
C LEU A 140 12.23 5.30 -22.40
N SER A 141 10.97 4.99 -22.12
CA SER A 141 10.40 5.02 -20.79
C SER A 141 10.72 3.75 -20.01
N PHE A 142 11.77 3.78 -19.16
CA PHE A 142 11.98 2.76 -18.13
C PHE A 142 10.70 2.44 -17.30
N PRO A 143 9.86 3.42 -16.93
CA PRO A 143 8.56 3.17 -16.31
C PRO A 143 7.64 2.25 -17.11
N LEU A 144 7.63 2.34 -18.45
CA LEU A 144 6.83 1.47 -19.31
C LEU A 144 7.34 0.03 -19.27
N HIS A 145 8.65 -0.16 -19.32
CA HIS A 145 9.26 -1.49 -19.16
C HIS A 145 8.87 -2.13 -17.82
N ARG A 146 8.92 -1.36 -16.72
CA ARG A 146 8.48 -1.84 -15.40
C ARG A 146 6.96 -2.08 -15.33
N ASN A 147 6.15 -1.28 -16.03
CA ASN A 147 4.72 -1.51 -16.12
C ASN A 147 4.42 -2.89 -16.73
N PHE A 148 5.10 -3.26 -17.82
CA PHE A 148 4.99 -4.60 -18.38
C PHE A 148 5.53 -5.67 -17.43
N LEU A 149 6.74 -5.48 -16.89
CA LEU A 149 7.37 -6.47 -16.00
C LEU A 149 6.49 -6.85 -14.80
N PHE A 150 5.86 -5.87 -14.16
CA PHE A 150 5.01 -6.06 -12.98
C PHE A 150 3.51 -6.20 -13.32
N GLY A 151 3.14 -6.22 -14.61
CA GLY A 151 1.75 -6.36 -15.06
C GLY A 151 0.83 -5.24 -14.56
N GLN A 152 1.34 -4.01 -14.49
CA GLN A 152 0.62 -2.85 -13.98
C GLN A 152 -0.36 -2.25 -15.00
N PHE A 153 -1.32 -1.45 -14.52
CA PHE A 153 -2.38 -0.84 -15.37
C PHE A 153 -2.14 0.62 -15.77
N TYR A 154 -0.93 1.15 -15.64
CA TYR A 154 -0.69 2.58 -15.87
C TYR A 154 -0.79 3.01 -17.34
N VAL A 155 -0.68 2.08 -18.30
CA VAL A 155 -1.01 2.36 -19.71
C VAL A 155 -2.52 2.62 -19.88
N PHE A 156 -3.36 1.81 -19.24
CA PHE A 156 -4.81 2.02 -19.21
C PHE A 156 -5.16 3.32 -18.48
N LEU A 157 -4.53 3.60 -17.34
CA LEU A 157 -4.73 4.85 -16.61
C LEU A 157 -4.31 6.08 -17.43
N LEU A 158 -3.19 6.02 -18.14
CA LEU A 158 -2.75 7.07 -19.04
C LEU A 158 -3.76 7.29 -20.18
N LEU A 159 -4.30 6.21 -20.74
CA LEU A 159 -5.33 6.31 -21.77
C LEU A 159 -6.58 7.04 -21.25
N LEU A 160 -7.05 6.74 -20.04
CA LEU A 160 -8.18 7.44 -19.43
C LEU A 160 -7.89 8.95 -19.25
N ILE A 161 -6.74 9.30 -18.67
CA ILE A 161 -6.35 10.68 -18.41
C ILE A 161 -6.13 11.47 -19.71
N ALA A 162 -5.47 10.87 -20.70
CA ALA A 162 -5.25 11.49 -22.01
C ALA A 162 -6.56 11.63 -22.80
N SER A 163 -7.44 10.64 -22.73
CA SER A 163 -8.77 10.68 -23.36
C SER A 163 -9.67 11.73 -22.70
N ALA A 164 -9.57 11.91 -21.38
CA ALA A 164 -10.29 12.97 -20.68
C ALA A 164 -9.84 14.37 -21.13
N CYS A 165 -8.53 14.58 -21.25
CA CYS A 165 -7.97 15.82 -21.80
C CYS A 165 -8.44 16.06 -23.24
N TRP A 166 -8.36 15.03 -24.08
CA TRP A 166 -8.80 15.05 -25.47
C TRP A 166 -10.30 15.37 -25.60
N ALA A 167 -11.14 14.73 -24.78
CA ALA A 167 -12.58 14.97 -24.74
C ALA A 167 -12.88 16.41 -24.31
N TYR A 168 -12.16 16.90 -23.29
CA TYR A 168 -12.29 18.28 -22.82
C TYR A 168 -11.91 19.31 -23.89
N LEU A 169 -10.83 19.07 -24.64
CA LEU A 169 -10.41 19.91 -25.78
C LEU A 169 -11.44 19.93 -26.93
N ARG A 170 -12.29 18.91 -27.02
CA ARG A 170 -13.41 18.82 -27.98
C ARG A 170 -14.75 19.23 -27.38
N GLU A 171 -14.75 19.85 -26.20
CA GLU A 171 -15.94 20.31 -25.48
C GLU A 171 -16.92 19.17 -25.07
N LEU A 172 -16.45 17.92 -25.10
CA LEU A 172 -17.17 16.75 -24.60
C LEU A 172 -17.03 16.65 -23.07
N TYR A 173 -17.53 17.66 -22.36
CA TYR A 173 -17.29 17.83 -20.92
C TYR A 173 -17.80 16.68 -20.05
N VAL A 174 -18.96 16.10 -20.41
CA VAL A 174 -19.52 14.94 -19.69
C VAL A 174 -18.56 13.76 -19.76
N LEU A 175 -18.09 13.42 -20.96
CA LEU A 175 -17.14 12.33 -21.16
C LEU A 175 -15.81 12.59 -20.42
N ALA A 176 -15.32 13.83 -20.42
CA ALA A 176 -14.12 14.19 -19.66
C ALA A 176 -14.30 13.95 -18.14
N GLY A 177 -15.46 14.33 -17.60
CA GLY A 177 -15.83 14.06 -16.20
C GLY A 177 -15.90 12.58 -15.86
N VAL A 178 -16.58 11.80 -16.70
CA VAL A 178 -16.70 10.33 -16.56
C VAL A 178 -15.32 9.67 -16.55
N LEU A 179 -14.47 10.01 -17.53
CA LEU A 179 -13.13 9.40 -17.66
C LEU A 179 -12.21 9.73 -16.49
N VAL A 180 -12.26 10.97 -15.98
CA VAL A 180 -11.52 11.35 -14.75
C VAL A 180 -12.05 10.61 -13.54
N ALA A 181 -13.37 10.46 -13.39
CA ALA A 181 -13.97 9.71 -12.28
C ALA A 181 -13.54 8.24 -12.27
N VAL A 182 -13.58 7.57 -13.43
CA VAL A 182 -13.12 6.17 -13.56
C VAL A 182 -11.61 6.07 -13.25
N ALA A 183 -10.80 7.01 -13.77
CA ALA A 183 -9.38 7.06 -13.43
C ALA A 183 -9.13 7.24 -11.93
N ALA A 184 -9.90 8.12 -11.28
CA ALA A 184 -9.85 8.39 -9.84
C ALA A 184 -10.30 7.19 -8.98
N ALA A 185 -11.26 6.40 -9.48
CA ALA A 185 -11.69 5.17 -8.83
C ALA A 185 -10.61 4.08 -8.89
N CYS A 186 -9.87 3.99 -10.00
CA CYS A 186 -8.73 3.07 -10.14
C CYS A 186 -7.51 3.50 -9.31
N LYS A 187 -7.27 4.80 -9.15
CA LYS A 187 -6.17 5.33 -8.33
C LYS A 187 -6.56 6.72 -7.87
N ILE A 188 -6.26 7.13 -6.64
CA ILE A 188 -6.85 8.36 -6.08
C ILE A 188 -6.35 9.66 -6.74
N PHE A 189 -5.06 9.80 -7.07
CA PHE A 189 -4.49 11.10 -7.47
C PHE A 189 -5.18 11.83 -8.66
N PRO A 190 -5.79 11.17 -9.67
CA PRO A 190 -6.55 11.82 -10.73
C PRO A 190 -7.78 12.59 -10.22
N VAL A 191 -8.23 12.38 -8.97
CA VAL A 191 -9.27 13.22 -8.35
C VAL A 191 -8.90 14.71 -8.38
N LEU A 192 -7.61 15.05 -8.40
CA LEU A 192 -7.12 16.43 -8.52
C LEU A 192 -7.54 17.09 -9.84
N PHE A 193 -7.85 16.35 -10.91
CA PHE A 193 -8.39 16.94 -12.15
C PHE A 193 -9.82 17.50 -11.97
N PHE A 194 -10.56 17.13 -10.91
CA PHE A 194 -11.79 17.83 -10.57
C PHE A 194 -11.53 19.27 -10.12
N VAL A 195 -10.36 19.56 -9.52
CA VAL A 195 -9.95 20.95 -9.23
C VAL A 195 -9.77 21.74 -10.53
N PHE A 196 -9.25 21.11 -11.58
CA PHE A 196 -9.16 21.73 -12.91
C PHE A 196 -10.54 22.08 -13.48
N PHE A 197 -11.52 21.16 -13.38
CA PHE A 197 -12.90 21.46 -13.80
C PHE A 197 -13.56 22.53 -12.94
N LEU A 198 -13.30 22.53 -11.62
CA LEU A 198 -13.82 23.52 -10.68
C LEU A 198 -13.28 24.92 -10.97
N GLN A 199 -11.97 25.06 -11.14
CA GLN A 199 -11.34 26.34 -11.49
C GLN A 199 -11.86 26.90 -12.81
N ARG A 200 -12.11 26.03 -13.79
CA ARG A 200 -12.67 26.43 -15.09
C ARG A 200 -14.20 26.57 -15.09
N ARG A 201 -14.88 26.28 -13.97
CA ARG A 201 -16.34 26.25 -13.80
C ARG A 201 -17.07 25.34 -14.80
N SER A 202 -16.46 24.20 -15.09
CA SER A 202 -16.99 23.18 -16.00
C SER A 202 -17.97 22.25 -15.26
N TRP A 203 -19.12 22.79 -14.87
CA TRP A 203 -20.13 22.09 -14.04
C TRP A 203 -20.64 20.79 -14.65
N ARG A 204 -20.72 20.70 -15.98
CA ARG A 204 -21.12 19.47 -16.69
C ARG A 204 -20.12 18.33 -16.48
N ALA A 205 -18.82 18.63 -16.44
CA ALA A 205 -17.77 17.65 -16.15
C ALA A 205 -17.78 17.25 -14.67
N LEU A 206 -17.96 18.23 -13.77
CA LEU A 206 -18.05 17.98 -12.33
C LEU A 206 -19.25 17.08 -11.97
N THR A 207 -20.44 17.42 -12.43
CA THR A 207 -21.67 16.67 -12.17
C THR A 207 -21.58 15.24 -12.73
N ALA A 208 -21.14 15.09 -13.98
CA ALA A 208 -20.90 13.78 -14.56
C ALA A 208 -19.88 12.96 -13.75
N GLY A 209 -18.78 13.59 -13.34
CA GLY A 209 -17.76 12.94 -12.54
C GLY A 209 -18.23 12.50 -11.16
N VAL A 210 -19.05 13.31 -10.48
CA VAL A 210 -19.67 12.93 -9.20
C VAL A 210 -20.61 11.74 -9.37
N VAL A 211 -21.50 11.78 -10.37
CA VAL A 211 -22.43 10.67 -10.65
C VAL A 211 -21.65 9.40 -10.97
N THR A 212 -20.63 9.47 -11.83
CA THR A 212 -19.78 8.32 -12.15
C THR A 212 -19.00 7.83 -10.94
N GLY A 213 -18.46 8.72 -10.10
CA GLY A 213 -17.74 8.35 -8.89
C GLY A 213 -18.62 7.63 -7.86
N LEU A 214 -19.87 8.07 -7.70
CA LEU A 214 -20.85 7.38 -6.87
C LEU A 214 -21.22 6.03 -7.45
N ALA A 215 -21.37 5.92 -8.78
CA ALA A 215 -21.66 4.65 -9.44
C ALA A 215 -20.48 3.66 -9.30
N THR A 216 -19.24 4.09 -9.50
CA THR A 216 -18.06 3.20 -9.34
C THR A 216 -17.88 2.76 -7.89
N ALA A 217 -18.11 3.66 -6.92
CA ALA A 217 -18.12 3.31 -5.50
C ALA A 217 -19.25 2.32 -5.19
N GLY A 218 -20.47 2.54 -5.69
CA GLY A 218 -21.60 1.63 -5.53
C GLY A 218 -21.33 0.24 -6.09
N THR A 219 -20.78 0.13 -7.30
CA THR A 219 -20.36 -1.15 -7.89
C THR A 219 -19.31 -1.84 -7.04
N SER A 220 -18.31 -1.10 -6.56
CA SER A 220 -17.26 -1.66 -5.70
C SER A 220 -17.83 -2.18 -4.38
N ILE A 221 -18.70 -1.43 -3.73
CA ILE A 221 -19.39 -1.83 -2.48
C ILE A 221 -20.28 -3.05 -2.72
N ALA A 222 -20.97 -3.14 -3.86
CA ALA A 222 -21.79 -4.28 -4.20
C ALA A 222 -20.97 -5.58 -4.35
N VAL A 223 -19.72 -5.49 -4.81
CA VAL A 223 -18.85 -6.67 -4.99
C VAL A 223 -18.14 -7.07 -3.69
N PHE A 224 -17.55 -6.11 -2.98
CA PHE A 224 -16.68 -6.40 -1.82
C PHE A 224 -17.33 -6.15 -0.46
N GLY A 225 -18.54 -5.60 -0.42
CA GLY A 225 -19.21 -5.20 0.81
C GLY A 225 -18.73 -3.84 1.36
N TRP A 226 -19.52 -3.30 2.29
CA TRP A 226 -19.25 -2.01 2.92
C TRP A 226 -18.02 -2.04 3.84
N ASN A 227 -17.84 -3.12 4.60
CA ASN A 227 -16.73 -3.25 5.57
C ASN A 227 -15.36 -3.01 4.95
N LEU A 228 -15.10 -3.59 3.77
CA LEU A 228 -13.84 -3.38 3.08
C LEU A 228 -13.59 -1.89 2.77
N HIS A 229 -14.63 -1.19 2.31
CA HIS A 229 -14.53 0.23 1.94
C HIS A 229 -14.36 1.10 3.18
N ARG A 230 -15.00 0.72 4.29
CA ARG A 230 -14.81 1.36 5.59
C ARG A 230 -13.35 1.23 6.05
N THR A 231 -12.77 0.03 6.02
CA THR A 231 -11.34 -0.18 6.32
C THR A 231 -10.45 0.62 5.37
N TYR A 232 -10.76 0.64 4.07
CA TYR A 232 -10.01 1.47 3.12
C TYR A 232 -10.01 2.96 3.49
N LEU A 233 -11.18 3.52 3.79
CA LEU A 233 -11.35 4.94 4.07
C LEU A 233 -10.77 5.37 5.42
N HIS A 234 -10.94 4.55 6.45
CA HIS A 234 -10.56 4.90 7.82
C HIS A 234 -9.18 4.42 8.22
N GLU A 235 -8.70 3.30 7.68
CA GLU A 235 -7.41 2.71 8.06
C GLU A 235 -6.38 2.86 6.93
N ILE A 236 -6.70 2.51 5.68
CA ILE A 236 -5.67 2.44 4.61
C ILE A 236 -5.32 3.82 4.04
N LEU A 237 -6.33 4.63 3.74
CA LEU A 237 -6.18 5.92 3.08
C LEU A 237 -5.38 6.93 3.91
N PRO A 238 -5.68 7.15 5.22
CA PRO A 238 -4.94 8.13 6.02
C PRO A 238 -3.43 7.81 6.09
N TRP A 239 -3.07 6.54 6.31
CA TRP A 239 -1.68 6.08 6.35
C TRP A 239 -0.97 6.28 4.99
N THR A 240 -1.67 5.98 3.89
CA THR A 240 -1.15 6.22 2.54
C THR A 240 -0.89 7.70 2.28
N LEU A 241 -1.80 8.59 2.69
CA LEU A 241 -1.66 10.03 2.52
C LEU A 241 -0.52 10.62 3.35
N HIS A 242 -0.15 10.02 4.48
CA HIS A 242 1.05 10.39 5.24
C HIS A 242 2.35 9.82 4.65
N GLY A 243 2.25 8.85 3.74
CA GLY A 243 3.41 8.19 3.13
C GLY A 243 3.92 6.98 3.89
N GLU A 244 3.05 6.38 4.70
CA GLU A 244 3.37 5.28 5.61
C GLU A 244 2.51 4.03 5.31
N GLY A 245 1.88 3.96 4.13
CA GLY A 245 1.23 2.74 3.65
C GLY A 245 2.23 1.65 3.21
N LEU A 246 3.48 2.03 2.96
CA LEU A 246 4.62 1.14 2.69
C LEU A 246 5.84 1.70 3.44
N PRO A 247 6.89 0.89 3.70
CA PRO A 247 8.09 1.32 4.43
C PRO A 247 8.60 2.72 4.02
N PRO A 248 8.56 3.75 4.89
CA PRO A 248 8.90 5.13 4.50
C PRO A 248 10.40 5.35 4.31
N TYR A 249 11.23 4.46 4.86
CA TYR A 249 12.69 4.48 4.76
C TYR A 249 13.21 3.65 3.58
N VAL A 250 12.61 3.84 2.39
CA VAL A 250 13.09 3.23 1.14
C VAL A 250 13.33 4.30 0.07
N THR A 251 14.49 4.25 -0.58
CA THR A 251 14.87 5.25 -1.59
C THR A 251 14.16 5.05 -2.94
N SER A 252 13.57 3.87 -3.16
CA SER A 252 12.90 3.49 -4.41
C SER A 252 11.67 4.38 -4.72
N SER A 253 10.99 4.84 -3.68
CA SER A 253 9.88 5.80 -3.74
C SER A 253 10.34 7.16 -4.26
N ALA A 254 11.53 7.62 -3.85
CA ALA A 254 12.10 8.92 -4.23
C ALA A 254 11.07 10.08 -4.13
N SER A 255 10.37 10.17 -2.99
CA SER A 255 9.36 11.20 -2.73
C SER A 255 9.85 12.24 -1.73
N ILE A 256 9.17 13.39 -1.68
CA ILE A 256 9.41 14.41 -0.63
C ILE A 256 9.26 13.77 0.75
N SER A 257 8.21 12.95 0.94
CA SER A 257 7.94 12.28 2.21
C SER A 257 9.10 11.35 2.60
N SER A 258 9.52 10.42 1.72
CA SER A 258 10.57 9.45 2.05
C SER A 258 11.92 10.14 2.35
N VAL A 259 12.26 11.21 1.61
CA VAL A 259 13.50 11.96 1.86
C VAL A 259 13.48 12.62 3.23
N LEU A 260 12.37 13.27 3.60
CA LEU A 260 12.25 13.91 4.91
C LEU A 260 12.22 12.89 6.06
N HIS A 261 11.62 11.72 5.88
CA HIS A 261 11.71 10.62 6.84
C HIS A 261 13.17 10.24 7.12
N PHE A 262 13.93 9.95 6.06
CA PHE A 262 15.35 9.59 6.18
C PHE A 262 16.19 10.67 6.88
N LEU A 263 15.99 11.93 6.50
CA LEU A 263 16.80 13.03 7.00
C LEU A 263 16.44 13.44 8.42
N LEU A 264 15.16 13.38 8.78
CA LEU A 264 14.62 14.07 9.96
C LEU A 264 14.03 13.17 11.04
N LEU A 265 13.70 11.92 10.74
CA LEU A 265 12.99 11.05 11.67
C LEU A 265 13.78 9.80 12.01
N ARG A 266 14.07 9.61 13.31
CA ARG A 266 14.66 8.38 13.82
C ARG A 266 13.60 7.26 13.92
N GLU A 267 13.96 6.06 13.49
CA GLU A 267 13.29 4.81 13.83
C GLU A 267 14.37 3.82 14.29
N PRO A 268 14.23 3.16 15.46
CA PRO A 268 15.34 2.41 16.07
C PRO A 268 16.02 1.33 15.21
N GLN A 269 15.31 0.68 14.29
CA GLN A 269 15.83 -0.43 13.47
C GLN A 269 16.03 -0.04 11.99
N TRP A 270 15.12 0.76 11.42
CA TRP A 270 15.06 1.15 10.01
C TRP A 270 15.82 2.45 9.72
N ASN A 271 15.87 3.39 10.66
CA ASN A 271 16.63 4.64 10.51
C ASN A 271 17.25 5.12 11.83
N PRO A 272 18.20 4.36 12.41
CA PRO A 272 18.77 4.65 13.73
C PRO A 272 19.54 5.98 13.81
N HIS A 273 20.13 6.40 12.67
CA HIS A 273 21.01 7.57 12.57
C HIS A 273 20.57 8.50 11.43
N PRO A 274 19.44 9.23 11.58
CA PRO A 274 19.08 10.27 10.62
C PRO A 274 20.11 11.39 10.63
N TRP A 275 20.11 12.23 9.59
CA TRP A 275 21.00 13.41 9.54
C TRP A 275 20.75 14.37 10.71
N HIS A 276 19.48 14.64 11.03
CA HIS A 276 19.10 15.45 12.18
C HIS A 276 17.72 15.03 12.70
N ASN A 277 17.64 14.36 13.85
CA ASN A 277 16.36 13.90 14.41
C ASN A 277 15.51 15.08 14.94
N SER A 278 14.60 15.61 14.11
CA SER A 278 13.71 16.72 14.47
C SER A 278 12.30 16.49 13.91
N PRO A 279 11.38 15.97 14.74
CA PRO A 279 9.96 15.85 14.39
C PRO A 279 9.30 17.19 14.04
N LEU A 280 9.77 18.28 14.65
CA LEU A 280 9.30 19.63 14.35
C LEU A 280 9.64 20.04 12.92
N CYS A 281 10.90 19.87 12.50
CA CYS A 281 11.32 20.18 11.14
C CYS A 281 10.58 19.34 10.11
N TYR A 282 10.37 18.05 10.39
CA TYR A 282 9.59 17.17 9.50
C TYR A 282 8.15 17.66 9.34
N SER A 283 7.48 17.93 10.47
CA SER A 283 6.07 18.36 10.49
C SER A 283 5.86 19.71 9.79
N LEU A 284 6.88 20.58 9.80
CA LEU A 284 6.87 21.84 9.05
C LEU A 284 7.14 21.62 7.56
N LEU A 285 8.23 20.93 7.22
CA LEU A 285 8.72 20.86 5.85
C LEU A 285 7.85 19.99 4.94
N GLN A 286 7.33 18.87 5.43
CA GLN A 286 6.57 17.92 4.60
C GLN A 286 5.34 18.57 3.94
N PRO A 287 4.35 19.10 4.67
CA PRO A 287 3.17 19.72 4.06
C PRO A 287 3.51 21.00 3.30
N VAL A 288 4.47 21.80 3.77
CA VAL A 288 4.89 23.05 3.10
C VAL A 288 5.46 22.75 1.72
N LEU A 289 6.41 21.81 1.61
CA LEU A 289 7.04 21.49 0.34
C LEU A 289 6.05 20.86 -0.65
N GLN A 290 5.16 19.97 -0.20
CA GLN A 290 4.11 19.43 -1.06
C GLN A 290 3.16 20.52 -1.56
N MET A 291 2.76 21.46 -0.71
CA MET A 291 1.89 22.57 -1.11
C MET A 291 2.61 23.53 -2.07
N LEU A 292 3.89 23.85 -1.83
CA LEU A 292 4.68 24.69 -2.74
C LEU A 292 4.82 24.07 -4.13
N VAL A 293 4.87 22.73 -4.21
CA VAL A 293 4.90 22.00 -5.48
C VAL A 293 3.52 22.00 -6.16
N LEU A 294 2.42 21.82 -5.42
CA LEU A 294 1.06 21.72 -5.98
C LEU A 294 0.42 23.07 -6.31
N ALA A 295 0.60 24.08 -5.46
CA ALA A 295 -0.11 25.35 -5.53
C ALA A 295 0.02 26.04 -6.90
N PRO A 296 1.20 26.13 -7.54
CA PRO A 296 1.30 26.78 -8.84
C PRO A 296 0.51 26.06 -9.95
N ALA A 297 0.39 24.72 -9.90
CA ALA A 297 -0.41 23.97 -10.88
C ALA A 297 -1.90 24.32 -10.81
N ILE A 298 -2.40 24.74 -9.64
CA ILE A 298 -3.80 25.13 -9.44
C ILE A 298 -3.99 26.64 -9.64
N LEU A 299 -3.14 27.47 -9.05
CA LEU A 299 -3.25 28.93 -9.07
C LEU A 299 -2.94 29.53 -10.45
N LEU A 300 -2.21 28.81 -11.32
CA LEU A 300 -1.98 29.25 -12.69
C LEU A 300 -3.08 28.81 -13.66
N ILE A 301 -4.10 28.05 -13.22
CA ILE A 301 -5.21 27.66 -14.11
C ILE A 301 -6.04 28.89 -14.48
N ARG A 302 -6.21 29.13 -15.78
CA ARG A 302 -7.00 30.26 -16.28
C ARG A 302 -8.36 29.81 -16.75
N LYS A 303 -9.38 30.22 -15.99
CA LYS A 303 -10.78 29.97 -16.32
C LYS A 303 -11.17 30.38 -17.75
N ASN A 304 -10.81 31.58 -18.17
CA ASN A 304 -11.33 32.20 -19.41
C ASN A 304 -10.48 31.87 -20.65
N ASP A 305 -9.27 31.35 -20.48
CA ASP A 305 -8.38 31.02 -21.60
C ASP A 305 -8.70 29.61 -22.11
N ARG A 306 -9.36 29.55 -23.27
CA ARG A 306 -9.77 28.29 -23.92
C ARG A 306 -8.81 27.85 -25.02
N THR A 307 -7.64 28.48 -25.15
CA THR A 307 -6.67 28.07 -26.15
C THR A 307 -6.20 26.65 -25.88
N ARG A 308 -6.05 25.86 -26.95
CA ARG A 308 -5.65 24.45 -26.87
C ARG A 308 -4.32 24.28 -26.13
N ASP A 309 -3.33 25.11 -26.48
CA ASP A 309 -1.99 25.03 -25.88
C ASP A 309 -2.03 25.33 -24.38
N ARG A 310 -2.84 26.30 -23.95
CA ARG A 310 -3.01 26.63 -22.54
C ARG A 310 -3.60 25.47 -21.76
N ILE A 311 -4.71 24.89 -22.25
CA ILE A 311 -5.38 23.76 -21.60
C ILE A 311 -4.42 22.57 -21.47
N LEU A 312 -3.69 22.24 -22.55
CA LEU A 312 -2.72 21.14 -22.53
C LEU A 312 -1.60 21.35 -21.51
N LEU A 313 -1.08 22.57 -21.38
CA LEU A 313 -0.03 22.90 -20.43
C LEU A 313 -0.52 22.85 -18.98
N GLU A 314 -1.71 23.39 -18.70
CA GLU A 314 -2.31 23.34 -17.36
C GLU A 314 -2.61 21.90 -16.95
N TRP A 315 -3.19 21.10 -17.86
CA TRP A 315 -3.45 19.67 -17.63
C TRP A 315 -2.16 18.90 -17.38
N SER A 316 -1.12 19.17 -18.18
CA SER A 316 0.19 18.55 -18.02
C SER A 316 0.88 18.95 -16.73
N ALA A 317 0.83 20.24 -16.36
CA ALA A 317 1.41 20.74 -15.12
C ALA A 317 0.73 20.12 -13.88
N LEU A 318 -0.61 19.99 -13.90
CA LEU A 318 -1.35 19.34 -12.83
C LEU A 318 -1.02 17.85 -12.73
N LEU A 319 -0.88 17.15 -13.85
CA LEU A 319 -0.46 15.75 -13.86
C LEU A 319 0.94 15.59 -13.24
N VAL A 320 1.92 16.37 -13.70
CA VAL A 320 3.29 16.31 -13.19
C VAL A 320 3.34 16.69 -11.70
N ALA A 321 2.61 17.73 -11.28
CA ALA A 321 2.51 18.14 -9.89
C ALA A 321 1.92 17.04 -9.01
N SER A 322 0.82 16.40 -9.46
CA SER A 322 0.19 15.29 -8.72
C SER A 322 1.14 14.11 -8.48
N LEU A 323 2.00 13.79 -9.47
CA LEU A 323 2.99 12.73 -9.36
C LEU A 323 4.17 13.15 -8.48
N ALA A 324 4.56 14.43 -8.51
CA ALA A 324 5.65 14.97 -7.70
C ALA A 324 5.31 15.06 -6.20
N ILE A 325 4.03 15.30 -5.85
CA ILE A 325 3.58 15.33 -4.44
C ILE A 325 3.18 13.96 -3.90
N SER A 326 3.09 12.95 -4.76
CA SER A 326 2.75 11.58 -4.37
C SER A 326 3.69 11.11 -3.26
N THR A 327 3.12 10.59 -2.17
CA THR A 327 3.87 10.19 -0.97
C THR A 327 4.62 8.87 -1.16
N ILE A 328 4.02 7.94 -1.92
CA ILE A 328 4.58 6.59 -2.17
C ILE A 328 4.60 6.28 -3.68
N PRO A 329 5.33 7.03 -4.52
CA PRO A 329 5.31 6.81 -5.95
C PRO A 329 6.20 5.64 -6.35
N ALA A 330 5.62 4.63 -7.00
CA ALA A 330 6.37 3.56 -7.61
C ALA A 330 6.88 3.97 -9.01
N SER A 331 7.98 3.35 -9.44
CA SER A 331 8.64 3.67 -10.70
C SER A 331 7.76 3.60 -11.96
N TYR A 332 6.77 2.70 -12.02
CA TYR A 332 5.85 2.56 -13.15
C TYR A 332 4.76 3.66 -13.18
N HIS A 333 4.53 4.40 -12.08
CA HIS A 333 3.60 5.53 -12.08
C HIS A 333 4.00 6.58 -13.13
N PHE A 334 5.31 6.69 -13.38
CA PHE A 334 5.87 7.68 -14.29
C PHE A 334 5.69 7.34 -15.78
N VAL A 335 4.99 6.25 -16.14
CA VAL A 335 4.43 6.08 -17.50
C VAL A 335 3.56 7.30 -17.85
N LEU A 336 2.84 7.83 -16.86
CA LEU A 336 1.91 8.94 -17.01
C LEU A 336 2.56 10.24 -17.52
N ILE A 337 3.87 10.44 -17.28
CA ILE A 337 4.56 11.65 -17.74
C ILE A 337 4.74 11.67 -19.27
N ALA A 338 4.48 10.56 -19.98
CA ALA A 338 4.53 10.51 -21.44
C ALA A 338 3.63 11.57 -22.11
N LEU A 339 2.47 11.89 -21.52
CA LEU A 339 1.59 12.97 -22.00
C LEU A 339 2.26 14.36 -21.88
N PRO A 340 2.66 14.83 -20.67
CA PRO A 340 3.42 16.07 -20.48
C PRO A 340 4.66 16.17 -21.37
N MET A 341 5.37 15.05 -21.53
CA MET A 341 6.56 14.98 -22.38
C MET A 341 6.24 15.23 -23.86
N CYS A 342 5.17 14.64 -24.37
CA CYS A 342 4.71 14.90 -25.74
C CYS A 342 4.29 16.37 -25.92
N VAL A 343 3.61 16.96 -24.92
CA VAL A 343 3.18 18.37 -24.95
C VAL A 343 4.39 19.32 -25.01
N LEU A 344 5.35 19.16 -24.10
CA LEU A 344 6.57 19.99 -24.09
C LEU A 344 7.40 19.79 -25.35
N MET A 345 7.59 18.55 -25.78
CA MET A 345 8.39 18.25 -26.96
C MET A 345 7.78 18.86 -28.22
N ALA A 346 6.45 18.79 -28.39
CA ALA A 346 5.74 19.43 -29.50
C ALA A 346 6.00 20.94 -29.53
N ARG A 347 5.88 21.61 -28.38
CA ARG A 347 6.09 23.06 -28.27
C ARG A 347 7.52 23.47 -28.58
N LEU A 348 8.51 22.75 -28.04
CA LEU A 348 9.93 23.02 -28.29
C LEU A 348 10.30 22.80 -29.76
N LEU A 349 9.74 21.77 -30.40
CA LEU A 349 9.95 21.49 -31.82
C LEU A 349 9.31 22.54 -32.73
N GLN A 350 8.11 23.02 -32.40
CA GLN A 350 7.48 24.15 -33.10
C GLN A 350 8.36 25.41 -33.00
N GLY A 351 8.93 25.68 -31.82
CA GLY A 351 9.90 26.76 -31.59
C GLY A 351 11.31 26.49 -32.13
N ARG A 352 11.56 25.33 -32.77
CA ARG A 352 12.87 24.90 -33.30
C ARG A 352 13.99 24.87 -32.25
N GLN A 353 13.64 24.64 -30.99
CA GLN A 353 14.54 24.65 -29.83
C GLN A 353 15.15 23.26 -29.56
N TYR A 354 15.92 22.72 -30.51
CA TYR A 354 16.43 21.33 -30.44
C TYR A 354 17.33 21.05 -29.23
N ARG A 355 18.10 22.04 -28.75
CA ARG A 355 18.92 21.91 -27.53
C ARG A 355 18.06 21.56 -26.31
N TRP A 356 16.93 22.23 -26.16
CA TRP A 356 15.99 21.97 -25.07
C TRP A 356 15.26 20.62 -25.24
N VAL A 357 15.01 20.17 -26.47
CA VAL A 357 14.48 18.82 -26.72
C VAL A 357 15.47 17.75 -26.22
N ALA A 358 16.78 17.93 -26.46
CA ALA A 358 17.80 17.01 -25.98
C ALA A 358 17.86 16.99 -24.44
N ILE A 359 17.90 18.16 -23.79
CA ILE A 359 17.87 18.27 -22.31
C ILE A 359 16.61 17.60 -21.74
N LEU A 360 15.45 17.89 -22.33
CA LEU A 360 14.17 17.31 -21.93
C LEU A 360 14.19 15.77 -22.04
N SER A 361 14.83 15.23 -23.08
CA SER A 361 14.96 13.79 -23.28
C SER A 361 15.86 13.15 -22.22
N ILE A 362 16.97 13.81 -21.84
CA ILE A 362 17.87 13.35 -20.76
C ILE A 362 17.13 13.35 -19.42
N VAL A 363 16.42 14.43 -19.10
CA VAL A 363 15.61 14.53 -17.88
C VAL A 363 14.58 13.41 -17.83
N TYR A 364 13.90 13.12 -18.94
CA TYR A 364 12.89 12.07 -19.03
C TYR A 364 13.46 10.67 -18.77
N VAL A 365 14.58 10.34 -19.42
CA VAL A 365 15.27 9.06 -19.17
C VAL A 365 15.74 8.97 -17.72
N GLY A 366 16.26 10.07 -17.17
CA GLY A 366 16.72 10.14 -15.77
C GLY A 366 15.61 9.96 -14.74
N ILE A 367 14.39 10.49 -14.98
CA ILE A 367 13.22 10.26 -14.10
C ILE A 367 12.91 8.77 -13.99
N GLY A 368 13.00 8.08 -15.12
CA GLY A 368 12.72 6.65 -15.22
C GLY A 368 13.85 5.75 -14.70
N PHE A 369 15.06 6.28 -14.59
CA PHE A 369 16.26 5.46 -14.39
C PHE A 369 16.21 4.68 -13.05
N PRO A 370 16.52 3.37 -13.07
CA PRO A 370 16.53 2.56 -11.86
C PRO A 370 17.74 2.91 -10.99
N MET A 371 17.49 3.44 -9.80
CA MET A 371 18.53 3.67 -8.79
C MET A 371 18.58 2.50 -7.81
N PRO A 372 19.78 2.06 -7.39
CA PRO A 372 19.92 1.06 -6.34
C PRO A 372 19.40 1.61 -5.01
N SER A 373 18.87 0.73 -4.16
CA SER A 373 18.53 1.09 -2.79
C SER A 373 19.69 0.77 -1.86
N PRO A 374 20.15 1.73 -1.06
CA PRO A 374 21.25 1.51 -0.13
C PRO A 374 20.81 0.55 0.98
N SER A 375 21.72 -0.32 1.43
CA SER A 375 21.47 -1.26 2.52
C SER A 375 21.71 -0.67 3.92
N LYS A 376 22.28 0.54 4.00
CA LYS A 376 22.57 1.24 5.25
C LYS A 376 22.00 2.65 5.23
N THR A 377 21.75 3.22 6.42
CA THR A 377 21.36 4.63 6.58
C THR A 377 22.46 5.56 6.10
N LEU A 378 22.08 6.55 5.28
CA LEU A 378 23.02 7.39 4.54
C LEU A 378 23.00 8.88 4.92
N GLY A 379 22.23 9.30 5.93
CA GLY A 379 22.09 10.72 6.28
C GLY A 379 21.82 11.58 5.03
N LEU A 380 22.61 12.64 4.82
CA LEU A 380 22.51 13.51 3.63
C LEU A 380 22.81 12.80 2.30
N ALA A 381 23.59 11.73 2.29
CA ALA A 381 23.94 11.04 1.05
C ALA A 381 22.71 10.39 0.38
N VAL A 382 21.58 10.24 1.08
CA VAL A 382 20.30 9.79 0.50
C VAL A 382 19.89 10.62 -0.72
N LEU A 383 20.26 11.90 -0.78
CA LEU A 383 19.91 12.82 -1.87
C LEU A 383 20.49 12.37 -3.23
N PHE A 384 21.63 11.66 -3.23
CA PHE A 384 22.22 11.10 -4.45
C PHE A 384 21.48 9.85 -4.97
N TYR A 385 20.67 9.21 -4.13
CA TYR A 385 19.90 8.00 -4.48
C TYR A 385 18.46 8.32 -4.91
N VAL A 386 18.05 9.59 -4.87
CA VAL A 386 16.71 10.06 -5.27
C VAL A 386 16.73 11.09 -6.41
N PRO A 387 17.58 10.95 -7.47
CA PRO A 387 17.65 11.91 -8.56
C PRO A 387 16.30 12.11 -9.28
N ARG A 388 15.45 11.07 -9.28
CA ARG A 388 14.08 11.15 -9.82
C ARG A 388 13.30 12.33 -9.27
N LEU A 389 13.36 12.59 -7.97
CA LEU A 389 12.61 13.68 -7.33
C LEU A 389 13.03 15.02 -7.92
N PHE A 390 14.33 15.30 -7.95
CA PHE A 390 14.87 16.56 -8.46
C PHE A 390 14.61 16.74 -9.95
N LEU A 391 14.68 15.66 -10.74
CA LEU A 391 14.38 15.70 -12.17
C LEU A 391 12.87 15.93 -12.43
N MET A 392 11.99 15.34 -11.62
CA MET A 392 10.55 15.62 -11.65
C MET A 392 10.25 17.08 -11.31
N LEU A 393 10.90 17.63 -10.28
CA LEU A 393 10.78 19.03 -9.91
C LEU A 393 11.30 19.95 -11.03
N ALA A 394 12.41 19.61 -11.67
CA ALA A 394 12.93 20.37 -12.82
C ALA A 394 11.96 20.35 -14.02
N LEU A 395 11.38 19.19 -14.34
CA LEU A 395 10.34 19.06 -15.38
C LEU A 395 9.12 19.93 -15.05
N LEU A 396 8.68 19.92 -13.79
CA LEU A 396 7.54 20.71 -13.33
C LEU A 396 7.83 22.22 -13.38
N CYS A 397 9.00 22.64 -12.92
CA CYS A 397 9.46 24.02 -13.02
C CYS A 397 9.45 24.50 -14.48
N GLY A 398 9.84 23.66 -15.43
CA GLY A 398 9.71 23.95 -16.87
C GLY A 398 8.26 24.25 -17.30
N HIS A 399 7.29 23.46 -16.83
CA HIS A 399 5.87 23.73 -17.08
C HIS A 399 5.41 25.05 -16.45
N TYR A 400 5.79 25.31 -15.20
CA TYR A 400 5.43 26.54 -14.49
C TYR A 400 6.02 27.79 -15.14
N LEU A 401 7.28 27.73 -15.59
CA LEU A 401 7.92 28.83 -16.32
C LEU A 401 7.18 29.13 -17.63
N LEU A 402 6.74 28.10 -18.36
CA LEU A 402 5.95 28.28 -19.57
C LEU A 402 4.57 28.87 -19.29
N LEU A 403 3.87 28.38 -18.26
CA LEU A 403 2.57 28.90 -17.83
C LEU A 403 2.66 30.34 -17.33
N TRP A 404 3.78 30.71 -16.67
CA TRP A 404 4.05 32.04 -16.16
C TRP A 404 4.40 33.03 -17.27
N ARG A 405 5.24 32.64 -18.24
CA ARG A 405 5.64 33.51 -19.38
C ARG A 405 4.47 33.83 -20.29
N ASP A 406 3.52 32.92 -20.39
CA ASP A 406 2.30 33.06 -21.19
C ASP A 406 1.27 34.03 -20.56
N ARG A 407 1.70 35.08 -19.84
CA ARG A 407 0.83 36.07 -19.17
C ARG A 407 0.35 37.16 -20.15
N PRO A 408 -0.97 37.37 -20.33
CA PRO A 408 -1.46 38.50 -21.11
C PRO A 408 -1.16 39.81 -20.38
N VAL A 409 -0.88 40.86 -21.15
CA VAL A 409 -0.50 42.21 -20.69
C VAL A 409 -1.62 42.94 -19.92
N ARG A 410 -2.87 42.47 -20.01
CA ARG A 410 -4.03 43.06 -19.29
C ARG A 410 -4.65 42.05 -18.32
N ALA A 411 -4.15 42.00 -17.09
CA ALA A 411 -4.82 41.37 -15.96
C ALA A 411 -5.35 42.47 -15.02
N SER A 412 -6.45 43.14 -15.38
CA SER A 412 -6.95 44.33 -14.65
C SER A 412 -8.22 44.09 -13.83
N SER A 413 -8.52 42.86 -13.43
CA SER A 413 -9.57 42.61 -12.42
C SER A 413 -9.06 41.66 -11.35
N ARG A 414 -9.16 42.07 -10.07
CA ARG A 414 -8.91 41.20 -8.91
C ARG A 414 -9.81 39.97 -9.01
N ASP A 415 -9.23 38.81 -9.28
CA ASP A 415 -9.95 37.54 -9.24
C ASP A 415 -9.92 36.98 -7.82
N TRP A 416 -10.99 37.26 -7.06
CA TRP A 416 -11.16 36.81 -5.67
C TRP A 416 -10.99 35.29 -5.49
N THR A 417 -11.21 34.50 -6.55
CA THR A 417 -11.04 33.04 -6.48
C THR A 417 -9.59 32.64 -6.21
N HIS A 418 -8.60 33.39 -6.73
CA HIS A 418 -7.19 33.08 -6.50
C HIS A 418 -6.80 33.31 -5.04
N TYR A 419 -7.31 34.38 -4.43
CA TYR A 419 -7.09 34.66 -3.01
C TYR A 419 -7.77 33.63 -2.10
N ALA A 420 -8.99 33.20 -2.45
CA ALA A 420 -9.69 32.15 -1.71
C ALA A 420 -8.93 30.82 -1.75
N TRP A 421 -8.41 30.42 -2.92
CA TRP A 421 -7.56 29.23 -3.05
C TRP A 421 -6.26 29.36 -2.27
N ALA A 422 -5.57 30.50 -2.34
CA ALA A 422 -4.36 30.73 -1.57
C ALA A 422 -4.61 30.65 -0.05
N ALA A 423 -5.69 31.26 0.44
CA ALA A 423 -6.08 31.19 1.84
C ALA A 423 -6.40 29.75 2.28
N PHE A 424 -7.15 29.01 1.46
CA PHE A 424 -7.45 27.59 1.71
C PHE A 424 -6.17 26.74 1.78
N MET A 425 -5.23 26.95 0.86
CA MET A 425 -3.94 26.27 0.85
C MET A 425 -3.11 26.58 2.10
N CYS A 426 -3.04 27.86 2.51
CA CYS A 426 -2.35 28.25 3.73
C CYS A 426 -2.98 27.63 4.98
N ALA A 427 -4.32 27.66 5.09
CA ALA A 427 -5.04 27.02 6.19
C ALA A 427 -4.80 25.50 6.23
N SER A 428 -4.83 24.85 5.06
CA SER A 428 -4.53 23.42 4.92
C SER A 428 -3.11 23.11 5.40
N VAL A 429 -2.10 23.92 5.02
CA VAL A 429 -0.72 23.74 5.52
C VAL A 429 -0.67 23.86 7.05
N VAL A 430 -1.27 24.90 7.64
CA VAL A 430 -1.26 25.09 9.10
C VAL A 430 -1.89 23.91 9.84
N LEU A 431 -3.05 23.43 9.38
CA LEU A 431 -3.73 22.28 9.97
C LEU A 431 -2.89 21.00 9.85
N ASN A 432 -2.31 20.74 8.67
CA ASN A 432 -1.44 19.58 8.46
C ASN A 432 -0.18 19.65 9.33
N VAL A 433 0.48 20.80 9.43
CA VAL A 433 1.64 20.98 10.32
C VAL A 433 1.29 20.64 11.77
N SER A 434 0.17 21.16 12.28
CA SER A 434 -0.27 20.90 13.65
C SER A 434 -0.60 19.42 13.87
N SER A 435 -1.33 18.82 12.93
CA SER A 435 -1.72 17.40 12.98
C SER A 435 -0.50 16.49 12.97
N THR A 436 0.41 16.68 12.01
CA THR A 436 1.66 15.92 11.90
C THR A 436 2.52 16.09 13.14
N LEU A 437 2.65 17.30 13.68
CA LEU A 437 3.46 17.53 14.89
C LEU A 437 2.91 16.82 16.12
N HIS A 438 1.59 16.86 16.32
CA HIS A 438 0.94 16.14 17.40
C HIS A 438 1.17 14.63 17.28
N ARG A 439 0.95 14.09 16.08
CA ARG A 439 1.15 12.69 15.75
C ARG A 439 2.59 12.22 15.99
N GLU A 440 3.55 12.91 15.41
CA GLU A 440 4.97 12.55 15.53
C GLU A 440 5.45 12.58 16.99
N ARG A 441 4.93 13.49 17.83
CA ARG A 441 5.24 13.51 19.26
C ARG A 441 4.66 12.30 20.00
N ALA A 442 3.41 11.95 19.72
CA ALA A 442 2.73 10.84 20.38
C ALA A 442 3.38 9.49 20.04
N VAL A 443 3.58 9.20 18.75
CA VAL A 443 4.18 7.94 18.24
C VAL A 443 5.53 7.62 18.89
N ARG A 444 6.34 8.64 19.17
CA ARG A 444 7.69 8.47 19.73
C ARG A 444 7.73 8.09 21.21
N GLN A 445 6.62 8.28 21.92
CA GLN A 445 6.53 7.79 23.31
C GLN A 445 6.66 6.26 23.36
N GLU A 446 6.21 5.58 22.31
CA GLU A 446 6.25 4.13 22.20
C GLU A 446 7.67 3.56 22.07
N TYR A 447 8.63 4.38 21.65
CA TYR A 447 10.00 3.92 21.41
C TYR A 447 10.69 3.44 22.70
N ALA A 448 10.24 3.92 23.87
CA ALA A 448 10.74 3.49 25.16
C ALA A 448 10.44 2.01 25.48
N PHE A 449 9.43 1.43 24.81
CA PHE A 449 9.01 0.03 25.01
C PHE A 449 9.50 -0.92 23.93
N ARG A 450 10.25 -0.42 22.93
CA ARG A 450 10.77 -1.22 21.81
C ARG A 450 11.77 -2.26 22.31
N VAL A 451 11.59 -3.51 21.88
CA VAL A 451 12.58 -4.57 22.10
C VAL A 451 13.70 -4.43 21.07
N PRO A 452 14.98 -4.35 21.48
CA PRO A 452 16.11 -4.16 20.58
C PRO A 452 16.46 -5.46 19.83
N LEU A 453 15.68 -5.79 18.80
CA LEU A 453 15.93 -6.94 17.93
C LEU A 453 16.88 -6.54 16.79
N GLN A 454 17.96 -7.30 16.58
CA GLN A 454 18.98 -7.00 15.55
C GLN A 454 18.54 -7.40 14.13
N THR A 455 17.56 -8.30 13.99
CA THR A 455 17.14 -8.81 12.68
C THR A 455 16.37 -7.74 11.90
N GLN A 456 16.88 -7.35 10.74
CA GLN A 456 16.21 -6.40 9.84
C GLN A 456 15.03 -7.08 9.11
N ALA A 457 13.91 -7.23 9.82
CA ALA A 457 12.64 -7.65 9.26
C ALA A 457 11.79 -6.42 8.88
N PHE A 458 10.95 -6.60 7.86
CA PHE A 458 9.92 -5.64 7.49
C PHE A 458 8.76 -5.66 8.51
N MET A 459 8.36 -6.83 9.00
CA MET A 459 7.28 -7.00 9.96
C MET A 459 7.72 -8.00 11.03
N GLN A 460 7.27 -7.81 12.27
CA GLN A 460 7.47 -8.71 13.40
C GLN A 460 6.11 -8.97 14.05
N ALA A 461 5.41 -10.00 13.56
CA ALA A 461 4.04 -10.34 13.93
C ALA A 461 3.99 -11.42 15.04
N ASP A 462 2.86 -11.47 15.75
CA ASP A 462 2.55 -12.45 16.81
C ASP A 462 3.71 -12.69 17.82
N PRO A 463 4.28 -11.64 18.43
CA PRO A 463 5.37 -11.84 19.37
C PRO A 463 4.92 -12.57 20.63
N GLN A 464 5.68 -13.56 21.08
CA GLN A 464 5.45 -14.32 22.31
C GLN A 464 6.75 -14.43 23.12
N SER A 465 6.64 -14.37 24.45
CA SER A 465 7.77 -14.57 25.36
C SER A 465 7.96 -16.05 25.69
N ALA A 466 9.21 -16.52 25.62
CA ALA A 466 9.62 -17.87 26.01
C ALA A 466 10.85 -17.79 26.94
N GLY A 467 10.61 -17.51 28.23
CA GLY A 467 11.69 -17.30 29.19
C GLY A 467 12.46 -16.01 28.91
N THR A 468 13.74 -16.12 28.57
CA THR A 468 14.60 -15.00 28.13
C THR A 468 14.46 -14.69 26.65
N GLU A 469 13.85 -15.59 25.87
CA GLU A 469 13.70 -15.48 24.42
C GLU A 469 12.40 -14.76 24.03
N VAL A 470 12.41 -14.16 22.85
CA VAL A 470 11.24 -13.62 22.16
C VAL A 470 11.10 -14.33 20.81
N ARG A 471 9.95 -14.97 20.59
CA ARG A 471 9.59 -15.59 19.32
C ARG A 471 8.59 -14.72 18.58
N TYR A 472 8.69 -14.66 17.26
CA TYR A 472 7.80 -13.87 16.40
C TYR A 472 7.88 -14.35 14.96
N ILE A 473 6.85 -14.07 14.17
CA ILE A 473 6.87 -14.26 12.72
C ILE A 473 7.49 -13.02 12.06
N ALA A 474 8.54 -13.22 11.27
CA ALA A 474 9.25 -12.15 10.59
C ALA A 474 8.97 -12.14 9.09
N LEU A 475 8.52 -11.01 8.57
CA LEU A 475 8.50 -10.76 7.12
C LEU A 475 9.85 -10.24 6.66
N ASN A 476 10.48 -10.91 5.70
CA ASN A 476 11.69 -10.46 5.03
C ASN A 476 11.55 -10.67 3.51
N GLN A 477 12.62 -10.50 2.72
CA GLN A 477 12.56 -10.70 1.26
C GLN A 477 12.39 -12.17 0.82
N SER A 478 12.60 -13.13 1.74
CA SER A 478 12.38 -14.56 1.49
C SER A 478 11.00 -15.05 1.94
N GLY A 479 10.14 -14.19 2.50
CA GLY A 479 8.80 -14.55 2.94
C GLY A 479 8.59 -14.35 4.44
N TYR A 480 7.70 -15.13 5.02
CA TYR A 480 7.35 -15.14 6.44
C TYR A 480 8.02 -16.31 7.14
N HIS A 481 8.81 -16.03 8.17
CA HIS A 481 9.64 -17.03 8.83
C HIS A 481 9.53 -16.90 10.34
N LEU A 482 9.42 -18.03 11.06
CA LEU A 482 9.55 -18.02 12.50
C LEU A 482 10.98 -17.62 12.90
N MET A 483 11.07 -16.61 13.77
CA MET A 483 12.31 -16.13 14.36
C MET A 483 12.29 -16.34 15.87
N THR A 484 13.42 -16.75 16.41
CA THR A 484 13.68 -16.67 17.86
C THR A 484 14.83 -15.72 18.10
N ALA A 485 14.65 -14.78 19.03
CA ALA A 485 15.66 -13.82 19.43
C ALA A 485 15.93 -13.92 20.93
N GLU A 486 17.21 -13.93 21.31
CA GLU A 486 17.68 -13.92 22.68
C GLU A 486 18.86 -12.94 22.80
N GLY A 487 18.65 -11.80 23.46
CA GLY A 487 19.63 -10.73 23.49
C GLY A 487 20.05 -10.30 22.07
N ASP A 488 21.34 -10.37 21.77
CA ASP A 488 21.90 -10.02 20.46
C ASP A 488 21.88 -11.16 19.43
N LYS A 489 21.43 -12.36 19.82
CA LYS A 489 21.36 -13.52 18.93
C LYS A 489 19.97 -13.67 18.35
N ALA A 490 19.89 -13.94 17.06
CA ALA A 490 18.66 -14.35 16.40
C ALA A 490 18.96 -15.47 15.40
N TRP A 491 18.05 -16.43 15.29
CA TRP A 491 18.15 -17.51 14.32
C TRP A 491 16.80 -17.75 13.64
N ILE A 492 16.90 -18.19 12.38
CA ILE A 492 15.78 -18.52 11.50
C ILE A 492 15.58 -20.04 11.57
N ASP A 493 14.32 -20.48 11.60
CA ASP A 493 14.01 -21.89 11.33
C ASP A 493 14.39 -22.22 9.85
N PRO A 494 15.19 -23.27 9.58
CA PRO A 494 15.83 -23.53 8.27
C PRO A 494 14.93 -23.82 7.05
N PHE A 495 13.64 -23.48 7.03
CA PHE A 495 12.69 -23.90 6.00
C PHE A 495 12.34 -22.82 4.95
N LEU A 496 11.90 -23.28 3.78
CA LEU A 496 11.68 -22.45 2.58
C LEU A 496 10.24 -21.93 2.43
N ASN A 497 9.27 -22.48 3.16
CA ASN A 497 7.85 -22.10 3.05
C ASN A 497 7.49 -21.02 4.06
N ASP A 498 6.36 -20.35 3.85
CA ASP A 498 5.89 -19.30 4.74
C ASP A 498 5.30 -19.89 6.04
N ASP A 499 5.89 -19.49 7.16
CA ASP A 499 5.36 -19.73 8.50
C ASP A 499 4.57 -18.49 8.94
N LEU A 500 3.25 -18.62 9.10
CA LEU A 500 2.35 -17.46 9.23
C LEU A 500 1.86 -17.19 10.66
N SER A 501 1.87 -18.19 11.53
CA SER A 501 1.52 -18.08 12.94
C SER A 501 2.10 -19.24 13.73
N PHE A 502 2.16 -19.14 15.06
CA PHE A 502 2.68 -20.20 15.91
C PHE A 502 2.14 -20.13 17.34
N SER A 503 2.29 -21.23 18.07
CA SER A 503 2.12 -21.28 19.52
C SER A 503 3.10 -22.28 20.11
N GLY A 504 3.49 -22.10 21.37
CA GLY A 504 4.43 -23.00 22.02
C GLY A 504 4.29 -23.02 23.53
N ASN A 505 5.00 -23.93 24.18
CA ASN A 505 5.10 -23.94 25.63
C ASN A 505 6.26 -23.04 26.10
N SER A 506 6.02 -22.30 27.18
CA SER A 506 7.05 -21.52 27.88
C SER A 506 7.42 -22.15 29.23
N ALA A 507 7.08 -23.43 29.44
CA ALA A 507 7.23 -24.12 30.71
C ALA A 507 8.70 -24.42 31.05
N ILE A 508 9.17 -23.83 32.15
CA ILE A 508 10.53 -24.00 32.70
C ILE A 508 10.78 -25.49 33.02
N GLY A 509 11.88 -26.05 32.50
CA GLY A 509 12.32 -27.42 32.80
C GLY A 509 11.89 -28.50 31.79
N SER A 510 11.09 -28.16 30.77
CA SER A 510 10.83 -29.03 29.62
C SER A 510 11.56 -28.51 28.38
N THR A 511 11.88 -29.38 27.44
CA THR A 511 12.32 -28.91 26.12
C THR A 511 11.18 -28.07 25.51
N PRO A 512 11.45 -26.90 24.92
CA PRO A 512 10.41 -26.05 24.33
C PRO A 512 9.83 -26.69 23.05
N GLN A 513 8.52 -26.93 23.02
CA GLN A 513 7.76 -27.37 21.85
C GLN A 513 7.06 -26.17 21.22
N VAL A 514 7.09 -26.10 19.90
CA VAL A 514 6.46 -25.04 19.11
C VAL A 514 5.69 -25.69 17.97
N TRP A 515 4.44 -25.30 17.83
CA TRP A 515 3.56 -25.66 16.72
C TRP A 515 3.43 -24.48 15.78
N ILE A 516 3.72 -24.70 14.51
CA ILE A 516 3.82 -23.64 13.51
C ILE A 516 2.78 -23.87 12.44
N GLU A 517 2.03 -22.83 12.11
CA GLU A 517 1.21 -22.80 10.90
C GLU A 517 2.12 -22.56 9.69
N ARG A 518 2.13 -23.53 8.78
CA ARG A 518 2.80 -23.43 7.49
C ARG A 518 1.76 -23.30 6.38
N ALA A 519 1.85 -22.20 5.64
CA ALA A 519 0.97 -21.96 4.50
C ALA A 519 1.45 -22.78 3.29
N LEU A 520 0.57 -23.63 2.78
CA LEU A 520 0.86 -24.56 1.69
C LEU A 520 -0.33 -24.59 0.72
N SER A 521 -0.10 -25.10 -0.49
CA SER A 521 -1.18 -25.44 -1.40
C SER A 521 -1.68 -26.88 -1.11
N PRO A 522 -2.99 -27.12 -0.98
CA PRO A 522 -4.10 -26.18 -1.13
C PRO A 522 -4.54 -25.48 0.17
N ARG A 523 -3.93 -25.79 1.32
CA ARG A 523 -4.34 -25.33 2.64
C ARG A 523 -3.18 -25.27 3.64
N SER A 524 -3.36 -24.50 4.70
CA SER A 524 -2.40 -24.42 5.82
C SER A 524 -2.38 -25.71 6.63
N LYS A 525 -1.20 -26.03 7.19
CA LYS A 525 -0.99 -27.17 8.08
C LYS A 525 -0.28 -26.71 9.34
N VAL A 526 -0.58 -27.34 10.47
CA VAL A 526 0.16 -27.14 11.72
C VAL A 526 1.11 -28.30 11.94
N VAL A 527 2.40 -28.01 12.11
CA VAL A 527 3.46 -28.99 12.33
C VAL A 527 4.20 -28.73 13.65
N ASP A 528 4.77 -29.77 14.25
CA ASP A 528 5.69 -29.62 15.39
C ASP A 528 7.09 -29.26 14.85
N LEU A 529 7.69 -28.20 15.38
CA LEU A 529 9.03 -27.75 15.01
C LEU A 529 10.11 -28.84 15.17
N ARG A 530 9.92 -29.79 16.08
CA ARG A 530 10.88 -30.89 16.30
C ARG A 530 10.81 -31.99 15.27
N ASP A 531 9.63 -32.19 14.70
CA ASP A 531 9.37 -33.19 13.66
C ASP A 531 8.47 -32.56 12.60
N LEU A 532 9.12 -31.86 11.68
CA LEU A 532 8.44 -31.12 10.61
C LEU A 532 7.78 -32.04 9.58
N SER A 533 8.03 -33.35 9.63
CA SER A 533 7.32 -34.34 8.82
C SER A 533 5.96 -34.71 9.41
N HIS A 534 5.79 -34.51 10.71
CA HIS A 534 4.57 -34.84 11.44
C HIS A 534 3.58 -33.67 11.42
N VAL A 535 2.50 -33.85 10.66
CA VAL A 535 1.38 -32.90 10.61
C VAL A 535 0.45 -33.17 11.80
N VAL A 536 0.32 -32.19 12.68
CA VAL A 536 -0.54 -32.26 13.88
C VAL A 536 -1.98 -31.91 13.52
N LEU A 537 -2.17 -30.86 12.71
CA LEU A 537 -3.47 -30.46 12.18
C LEU A 537 -3.37 -30.23 10.66
N ASP A 538 -4.32 -30.81 9.92
CA ASP A 538 -4.57 -30.45 8.52
C ASP A 538 -5.71 -29.42 8.45
N ASP A 539 -5.59 -28.46 7.54
CA ASP A 539 -6.58 -27.40 7.33
C ASP A 539 -6.83 -26.54 8.58
N ALA A 540 -5.74 -25.96 9.09
CA ALA A 540 -5.74 -25.19 10.33
C ALA A 540 -4.75 -24.02 10.25
N ARG A 541 -5.15 -22.89 10.84
CA ARG A 541 -4.32 -21.70 11.07
C ARG A 541 -4.39 -21.25 12.52
N GLU A 542 -3.44 -20.41 12.93
CA GLU A 542 -3.38 -19.81 14.28
C GLU A 542 -3.52 -20.86 15.39
N PRO A 543 -2.58 -21.81 15.51
CA PRO A 543 -2.61 -22.78 16.60
C PRO A 543 -2.48 -22.08 17.95
N MET A 544 -3.22 -22.54 18.96
CA MET A 544 -3.23 -21.99 20.32
C MET A 544 -3.20 -23.13 21.33
N LEU A 545 -2.07 -23.32 22.01
CA LEU A 545 -1.92 -24.37 23.02
C LEU A 545 -2.75 -24.04 24.28
N SER A 546 -3.49 -25.01 24.79
CA SER A 546 -4.16 -24.87 26.09
C SER A 546 -3.17 -24.72 27.24
N ALA A 547 -3.61 -24.11 28.34
CA ALA A 547 -2.78 -23.89 29.53
C ALA A 547 -2.27 -25.21 30.15
N ASP A 548 -3.05 -26.29 30.07
CA ASP A 548 -2.68 -27.64 30.52
C ASP A 548 -1.79 -28.41 29.51
N GLY A 549 -1.60 -27.87 28.30
CA GLY A 549 -0.83 -28.47 27.22
C GLY A 549 -1.41 -29.76 26.63
N GLN A 550 -2.70 -30.06 26.86
CA GLN A 550 -3.39 -31.28 26.41
C GLN A 550 -4.23 -31.09 25.15
N SER A 551 -4.63 -29.86 24.85
CA SER A 551 -5.50 -29.53 23.72
C SER A 551 -4.89 -28.40 22.88
N LEU A 552 -5.31 -28.34 21.61
CA LEU A 552 -4.88 -27.31 20.67
C LEU A 552 -6.11 -26.64 20.08
N GLY A 553 -6.29 -25.35 20.37
CA GLY A 553 -7.23 -24.49 19.66
C GLY A 553 -6.67 -24.10 18.30
N PHE A 554 -7.51 -23.92 17.30
CA PHE A 554 -7.10 -23.46 15.97
C PHE A 554 -8.29 -22.87 15.20
N VAL A 555 -8.00 -22.11 14.15
CA VAL A 555 -9.04 -21.59 13.24
C VAL A 555 -9.02 -22.39 11.94
N ARG A 556 -10.20 -22.82 11.49
CA ARG A 556 -10.41 -23.46 10.18
C ARG A 556 -11.23 -22.54 9.30
N ASP A 557 -10.71 -22.24 8.11
CA ASP A 557 -11.38 -21.33 7.19
C ASP A 557 -12.27 -22.08 6.19
N TYR A 558 -13.39 -21.47 5.84
CA TYR A 558 -14.22 -21.84 4.70
C TYR A 558 -14.53 -20.59 3.88
N ARG A 559 -13.98 -20.51 2.67
CA ARG A 559 -14.12 -19.34 1.76
C ARG A 559 -13.79 -18.01 2.45
N GLY A 560 -12.67 -17.96 3.16
CA GLY A 560 -12.20 -16.77 3.88
C GLY A 560 -12.92 -16.50 5.20
N ARG A 561 -13.88 -17.35 5.60
CA ARG A 561 -14.58 -17.24 6.89
C ARG A 561 -14.01 -18.24 7.90
N GLY A 562 -13.45 -17.75 8.99
CA GLY A 562 -12.86 -18.59 10.03
C GLY A 562 -13.90 -19.16 10.98
N ARG A 563 -13.64 -20.38 11.47
CA ARG A 563 -14.36 -21.02 12.58
C ARG A 563 -13.36 -21.50 13.62
N LEU A 564 -13.61 -21.17 14.89
CA LEU A 564 -12.78 -21.61 15.99
C LEU A 564 -13.09 -23.08 16.34
N MET A 565 -12.04 -23.88 16.40
CA MET A 565 -12.05 -25.32 16.62
C MET A 565 -11.09 -25.69 17.76
N VAL A 566 -11.26 -26.89 18.31
CA VAL A 566 -10.35 -27.51 19.28
C VAL A 566 -10.06 -28.94 18.88
N GLN A 567 -8.80 -29.37 19.07
CA GLN A 567 -8.40 -30.77 19.00
C GLN A 567 -7.95 -31.26 20.38
N ARG A 568 -8.61 -32.30 20.88
CA ARG A 568 -8.32 -32.94 22.17
C ARG A 568 -7.35 -34.09 21.99
N GLY A 569 -6.41 -34.25 22.92
CA GLY A 569 -5.50 -35.39 22.92
C GLY A 569 -4.60 -35.43 21.69
N PHE A 570 -4.23 -34.27 21.14
CA PHE A 570 -3.45 -34.14 19.90
C PHE A 570 -2.03 -34.76 19.99
N LYS A 571 -1.55 -35.02 21.21
CA LYS A 571 -0.30 -35.76 21.49
C LYS A 571 -0.47 -37.29 21.47
N SER A 572 -1.69 -37.77 21.27
CA SER A 572 -2.06 -39.19 21.25
C SER A 572 -2.69 -39.57 19.90
N ASN A 573 -2.68 -40.87 19.56
CA ASN A 573 -3.26 -41.36 18.30
C ASN A 573 -4.80 -41.32 18.26
N SER A 574 -5.48 -40.87 19.32
CA SER A 574 -6.95 -40.78 19.43
C SER A 574 -7.44 -39.34 19.48
N ALA A 575 -6.91 -38.49 18.60
CA ALA A 575 -7.28 -37.08 18.57
C ALA A 575 -8.74 -36.89 18.10
N THR A 576 -9.47 -35.99 18.76
CA THR A 576 -10.86 -35.65 18.39
C THR A 576 -11.02 -34.15 18.21
N GLU A 577 -11.73 -33.74 17.16
CA GLU A 577 -11.99 -32.34 16.88
C GLU A 577 -13.41 -31.94 17.30
N GLY A 578 -13.57 -30.69 17.74
CA GLY A 578 -14.87 -30.08 18.04
C GLY A 578 -14.90 -28.61 17.64
N ALA A 579 -16.07 -28.13 17.22
CA ALA A 579 -16.26 -26.70 16.96
C ALA A 579 -16.62 -25.97 18.26
N LEU A 580 -15.97 -24.84 18.52
CA LEU A 580 -16.24 -23.98 19.67
C LEU A 580 -17.21 -22.84 19.33
N THR A 581 -17.35 -22.51 18.05
CA THR A 581 -18.14 -21.38 17.58
C THR A 581 -19.17 -21.77 16.52
N ALA A 582 -20.23 -20.96 16.40
CA ALA A 582 -21.25 -21.11 15.37
C ALA A 582 -20.71 -20.73 13.99
N ALA A 583 -21.22 -21.36 12.93
CA ALA A 583 -20.81 -21.07 11.55
C ALA A 583 -21.29 -19.70 11.04
N SER A 584 -22.21 -19.03 11.75
CA SER A 584 -22.67 -17.67 11.43
C SER A 584 -21.60 -16.61 11.69
N LEU A 585 -20.65 -16.89 12.59
CA LEU A 585 -19.56 -16.01 12.97
C LEU A 585 -18.37 -16.21 12.04
N ASN A 586 -17.76 -15.12 11.57
CA ASN A 586 -16.47 -15.16 10.89
C ASN A 586 -15.37 -14.83 11.90
N ILE A 587 -14.61 -15.84 12.35
CA ILE A 587 -13.56 -15.70 13.36
C ILE A 587 -12.28 -15.13 12.76
N TYR A 588 -11.81 -14.03 13.33
CA TYR A 588 -10.59 -13.35 12.88
C TYR A 588 -9.36 -13.84 13.64
N GLU A 589 -9.40 -13.71 14.96
CA GLU A 589 -8.37 -14.13 15.92
C GLU A 589 -9.02 -14.74 17.17
N ALA A 590 -8.26 -15.52 17.95
CA ALA A 590 -8.69 -16.02 19.24
C ALA A 590 -7.55 -16.12 20.25
N SER A 591 -7.91 -16.23 21.52
CA SER A 591 -7.05 -16.61 22.63
C SER A 591 -7.72 -17.74 23.39
N PHE A 592 -7.00 -18.84 23.55
CA PHE A 592 -7.55 -20.09 24.07
C PHE A 592 -6.68 -20.59 25.23
N LEU A 593 -7.25 -20.65 26.43
CA LEU A 593 -6.62 -21.26 27.60
C LEU A 593 -7.19 -22.65 27.86
N SER A 594 -8.50 -22.83 27.67
CA SER A 594 -9.19 -24.12 27.71
C SER A 594 -10.51 -24.06 26.95
N GLU A 595 -11.21 -25.19 26.81
CA GLU A 595 -12.57 -25.19 26.22
C GLU A 595 -13.60 -24.40 27.03
N LYS A 596 -13.32 -24.10 28.30
CA LYS A 596 -14.18 -23.29 29.17
C LYS A 596 -13.67 -21.86 29.33
N GLU A 597 -12.54 -21.54 28.73
CA GLU A 597 -11.86 -20.25 28.91
C GLU A 597 -11.15 -19.87 27.61
N TYR A 598 -11.89 -19.19 26.75
CA TYR A 598 -11.40 -18.64 25.50
C TYR A 598 -12.16 -17.37 25.13
N ALA A 599 -11.48 -16.50 24.39
CA ALA A 599 -11.99 -15.26 23.84
C ALA A 599 -11.66 -15.18 22.35
N PHE A 600 -12.50 -14.56 21.56
CA PHE A 600 -12.27 -14.45 20.11
C PHE A 600 -12.88 -13.19 19.51
N SER A 601 -12.25 -12.69 18.45
CA SER A 601 -12.81 -11.62 17.61
C SER A 601 -13.58 -12.25 16.46
N ALA A 602 -14.78 -11.73 16.19
CA ALA A 602 -15.60 -12.21 15.09
C ALA A 602 -16.43 -11.10 14.44
N VAL A 603 -16.73 -11.29 13.17
CA VAL A 603 -17.72 -10.51 12.42
C VAL A 603 -18.99 -11.35 12.25
N GLU A 604 -20.14 -10.74 12.52
CA GLU A 604 -21.46 -11.28 12.21
C GLU A 604 -22.22 -10.34 11.27
N ASN A 605 -22.91 -10.88 10.26
CA ASN A 605 -23.76 -10.14 9.32
C ASN A 605 -23.09 -8.92 8.63
N GLY A 606 -21.76 -8.96 8.45
CA GLY A 606 -21.03 -7.85 7.84
C GLY A 606 -20.96 -6.60 8.72
N GLY A 607 -21.15 -6.71 10.03
CA GLY A 607 -20.84 -5.66 11.00
C GLY A 607 -19.34 -5.49 11.25
N PRO A 608 -18.93 -4.53 12.10
CA PRO A 608 -17.54 -4.43 12.55
C PRO A 608 -17.14 -5.66 13.41
N PRO A 609 -15.84 -6.00 13.48
CA PRO A 609 -15.38 -7.08 14.36
C PRO A 609 -15.62 -6.73 15.83
N GLN A 610 -16.12 -7.69 16.59
CA GLN A 610 -16.36 -7.57 18.03
C GLN A 610 -15.78 -8.77 18.77
N ILE A 611 -15.56 -8.62 20.08
CA ILE A 611 -14.99 -9.68 20.92
C ILE A 611 -16.11 -10.42 21.66
N TYR A 612 -15.99 -11.74 21.64
CA TYR A 612 -16.83 -12.68 22.37
C TYR A 612 -15.97 -13.44 23.39
N VAL A 613 -16.58 -13.85 24.50
CA VAL A 613 -15.97 -14.70 25.52
C VAL A 613 -16.88 -15.89 25.79
N THR A 614 -16.30 -17.06 25.97
CA THR A 614 -17.05 -18.25 26.36
C THR A 614 -17.44 -18.19 27.84
N ASP A 615 -18.63 -18.66 28.17
CA ASP A 615 -19.04 -18.90 29.54
C ASP A 615 -18.80 -20.38 29.95
N GLY A 616 -19.06 -20.69 31.23
CA GLY A 616 -18.90 -22.03 31.77
C GLY A 616 -19.83 -23.10 31.17
N GLU A 617 -20.84 -22.70 30.38
CA GLU A 617 -21.77 -23.58 29.67
C GLU A 617 -21.39 -23.75 28.18
N HIS A 618 -20.25 -23.19 27.74
CA HIS A 618 -19.80 -23.12 26.34
C HIS A 618 -20.72 -22.28 25.44
N SER A 619 -21.44 -21.33 26.03
CA SER A 619 -22.16 -20.30 25.29
C SER A 619 -21.24 -19.09 25.09
N ASN A 620 -21.22 -18.57 23.86
CA ASN A 620 -20.35 -17.46 23.49
C ASN A 620 -21.10 -16.13 23.67
N ALA A 621 -20.68 -15.33 24.65
CA ALA A 621 -21.29 -14.04 24.96
C ALA A 621 -20.53 -12.88 24.29
N LEU A 622 -21.28 -11.99 23.63
CA LEU A 622 -20.72 -10.76 23.04
C LEU A 622 -20.34 -9.75 24.13
N LEU A 623 -19.12 -9.21 24.07
CA LEU A 623 -18.71 -8.08 24.91
C LEU A 623 -19.00 -6.75 24.20
N SER A 624 -19.64 -5.83 24.91
CA SER A 624 -19.98 -4.48 24.40
C SER A 624 -18.77 -3.53 24.43
N LEU A 625 -17.67 -3.92 23.79
CA LEU A 625 -16.40 -3.17 23.73
C LEU A 625 -16.29 -2.27 22.49
N GLY A 626 -17.37 -2.14 21.70
CA GLY A 626 -17.29 -1.56 20.37
C GLY A 626 -16.43 -2.40 19.42
N GLU A 627 -15.87 -1.77 18.39
CA GLU A 627 -15.06 -2.47 17.40
C GLU A 627 -13.69 -2.86 17.96
N SER A 628 -13.49 -4.17 18.13
CA SER A 628 -12.37 -4.70 18.91
C SER A 628 -11.86 -6.02 18.34
N ARG A 629 -10.54 -6.23 18.42
CA ARG A 629 -9.80 -7.38 17.86
C ARG A 629 -8.64 -7.82 18.75
N TYR A 630 -7.98 -8.92 18.36
CA TYR A 630 -6.77 -9.44 19.00
C TYR A 630 -6.94 -9.67 20.52
N PRO A 631 -7.96 -10.42 20.98
CA PRO A 631 -8.08 -10.74 22.39
C PRO A 631 -6.90 -11.61 22.85
N ALA A 632 -6.41 -11.37 24.07
CA ALA A 632 -5.38 -12.16 24.72
C ALA A 632 -5.70 -12.29 26.22
N LEU A 633 -6.08 -13.49 26.64
CA LEU A 633 -6.35 -13.81 28.04
C LEU A 633 -5.03 -13.98 28.80
N SER A 634 -4.97 -13.46 30.02
CA SER A 634 -3.82 -13.63 30.91
C SER A 634 -3.75 -15.07 31.45
N PRO A 635 -2.55 -15.61 31.72
CA PRO A 635 -2.40 -16.95 32.28
C PRO A 635 -3.15 -17.18 33.61
N ASP A 636 -3.39 -16.11 34.38
CA ASP A 636 -4.17 -16.16 35.63
C ASP A 636 -5.70 -16.01 35.43
N GLY A 637 -6.17 -15.87 34.19
CA GLY A 637 -7.60 -15.73 33.85
C GLY A 637 -8.25 -14.41 34.28
N ARG A 638 -7.49 -13.50 34.91
CA ARG A 638 -8.05 -12.28 35.51
C ARG A 638 -8.19 -11.12 34.53
N TRP A 639 -7.36 -11.10 33.48
CA TRP A 639 -7.26 -9.98 32.56
C TRP A 639 -7.41 -10.42 31.12
N MET A 640 -8.02 -9.57 30.31
CA MET A 640 -7.97 -9.68 28.86
C MET A 640 -7.35 -8.41 28.27
N ALA A 641 -6.27 -8.57 27.53
CA ALA A 641 -5.77 -7.53 26.64
C ALA A 641 -6.51 -7.63 25.30
N TYR A 642 -6.78 -6.49 24.67
CA TYR A 642 -7.40 -6.44 23.34
C TYR A 642 -7.07 -5.13 22.64
N SER A 643 -7.26 -5.08 21.33
CA SER A 643 -7.11 -3.84 20.56
C SER A 643 -8.46 -3.27 20.19
N HIS A 644 -8.67 -1.98 20.47
CA HIS A 644 -9.89 -1.24 20.12
C HIS A 644 -9.59 -0.28 18.97
N LEU A 645 -10.46 -0.22 17.97
CA LEU A 645 -10.30 0.68 16.83
C LEU A 645 -10.84 2.07 17.17
N GLU A 646 -9.95 3.06 17.24
CA GLU A 646 -10.31 4.47 17.39
C GLU A 646 -9.59 5.31 16.35
N HIS A 647 -10.31 6.22 15.68
CA HIS A 647 -9.74 7.14 14.69
C HIS A 647 -8.89 6.46 13.59
N GLY A 648 -9.21 5.21 13.23
CA GLY A 648 -8.50 4.46 12.19
C GLY A 648 -7.21 3.76 12.64
N VAL A 649 -6.98 3.66 13.95
CA VAL A 649 -5.85 2.92 14.52
C VAL A 649 -6.28 1.99 15.65
N TRP A 650 -5.66 0.81 15.72
CA TRP A 650 -5.90 -0.20 16.75
C TRP A 650 -5.05 0.12 17.98
N ASN A 651 -5.66 0.47 19.10
CA ASN A 651 -4.94 0.81 20.34
C ASN A 651 -5.17 -0.25 21.41
N LEU A 652 -4.19 -0.46 22.29
CA LEU A 652 -4.21 -1.53 23.28
C LEU A 652 -5.02 -1.15 24.53
N TRP A 653 -5.92 -2.03 24.93
CA TRP A 653 -6.79 -1.93 26.09
C TRP A 653 -6.70 -3.18 26.96
N ILE A 654 -7.08 -3.03 28.22
CA ILE A 654 -7.13 -4.11 29.21
C ILE A 654 -8.50 -4.10 29.87
N ARG A 655 -9.11 -5.27 29.98
CA ARG A 655 -10.33 -5.55 30.72
C ARG A 655 -10.03 -6.43 31.93
N ASP A 656 -10.61 -6.10 33.07
CA ASP A 656 -10.72 -7.00 34.22
C ASP A 656 -11.89 -7.96 33.97
N GLU A 657 -11.62 -9.26 33.95
CA GLU A 657 -12.63 -10.27 33.61
C GLU A 657 -13.70 -10.43 34.70
N SER A 658 -13.38 -10.09 35.96
CA SER A 658 -14.30 -10.22 37.09
C SER A 658 -15.28 -9.05 37.20
N SER A 659 -14.80 -7.83 37.01
CA SER A 659 -15.61 -6.60 37.16
C SER A 659 -16.11 -6.04 35.82
N GLY A 660 -15.50 -6.45 34.71
CA GLY A 660 -15.72 -5.86 33.39
C GLY A 660 -15.11 -4.47 33.21
N ALA A 661 -14.35 -3.96 34.18
CA ALA A 661 -13.72 -2.66 34.11
C ALA A 661 -12.67 -2.63 32.98
N ILE A 662 -12.73 -1.61 32.12
CA ILE A 662 -11.80 -1.43 31.00
C ILE A 662 -10.89 -0.23 31.22
N ARG A 663 -9.67 -0.30 30.71
CA ARG A 663 -8.74 0.84 30.66
C ARG A 663 -7.84 0.77 29.44
N ARG A 664 -7.52 1.94 28.91
CA ARG A 664 -6.56 2.10 27.82
C ARG A 664 -5.13 1.99 28.36
N VAL A 665 -4.24 1.31 27.63
CA VAL A 665 -2.82 1.23 27.98
C VAL A 665 -2.08 2.51 27.57
N VAL A 666 -2.35 2.99 26.35
CA VAL A 666 -1.83 4.26 25.83
C VAL A 666 -2.68 4.76 24.67
N ASP A 667 -2.72 6.08 24.49
CA ASP A 667 -3.35 6.76 23.37
C ASP A 667 -2.28 7.22 22.37
N VAL A 668 -2.11 6.46 21.29
CA VAL A 668 -1.11 6.73 20.24
C VAL A 668 -1.72 6.55 18.85
N PRO A 669 -1.39 7.44 17.89
CA PRO A 669 -1.95 7.41 16.53
C PRO A 669 -1.21 6.40 15.63
N CYS A 670 -1.05 5.17 16.11
CA CYS A 670 -0.44 4.02 15.45
C CYS A 670 -1.05 2.72 16.01
N ASN A 671 -0.86 1.60 15.32
CA ASN A 671 -1.42 0.32 15.73
C ASN A 671 -0.58 -0.35 16.82
N GLN A 672 -1.26 -0.98 17.76
CA GLN A 672 -0.74 -1.89 18.78
C GLN A 672 -1.65 -3.12 18.77
N ILE A 673 -1.15 -4.24 18.26
CA ILE A 673 -1.92 -5.43 17.92
C ILE A 673 -1.19 -6.71 18.32
N GLN A 674 -1.88 -7.85 18.23
CA GLN A 674 -1.29 -9.19 18.44
C GLN A 674 -0.52 -9.29 19.77
N SER A 675 -1.15 -8.90 20.86
CA SER A 675 -0.52 -8.96 22.19
C SER A 675 -0.52 -10.36 22.76
N SER A 676 0.51 -10.71 23.54
CA SER A 676 0.51 -11.89 24.41
C SER A 676 0.97 -11.51 25.81
N TRP A 677 0.45 -12.21 26.81
CA TRP A 677 0.87 -12.06 28.20
C TRP A 677 2.13 -12.86 28.49
N GLU A 678 2.97 -12.32 29.36
CA GLU A 678 4.01 -13.11 30.03
C GLU A 678 3.41 -13.93 31.17
N SER A 679 4.18 -14.92 31.65
CA SER A 679 3.75 -15.80 32.74
C SER A 679 3.43 -15.06 34.04
N ASP A 680 3.88 -13.81 34.19
CA ASP A 680 3.60 -12.96 35.35
C ASP A 680 2.17 -12.38 35.35
N SER A 681 1.41 -12.51 34.26
CA SER A 681 0.08 -11.88 34.07
C SER A 681 0.06 -10.36 34.30
N LYS A 682 1.21 -9.70 34.18
CA LYS A 682 1.39 -8.25 34.39
C LYS A 682 2.07 -7.55 33.23
N THR A 683 2.85 -8.30 32.46
CA THR A 683 3.64 -7.80 31.35
C THR A 683 3.06 -8.29 30.03
N LEU A 684 2.94 -7.38 29.07
CA LEU A 684 2.53 -7.67 27.70
C LEU A 684 3.71 -7.53 26.76
N ILE A 685 3.78 -8.42 25.78
CA ILE A 685 4.55 -8.27 24.56
C ILE A 685 3.56 -8.13 23.39
N TYR A 686 3.82 -7.23 22.45
CA TYR A 686 2.86 -6.91 21.38
C TYR A 686 3.56 -6.33 20.14
N GLY A 687 2.89 -6.41 19.00
CA GLY A 687 3.32 -5.79 17.76
C GLY A 687 2.84 -4.33 17.68
N THR A 688 3.72 -3.41 17.30
CA THR A 688 3.34 -2.03 17.03
C THR A 688 4.06 -1.42 15.84
N ASP A 689 3.32 -0.71 14.98
CA ASP A 689 3.83 -0.03 13.79
C ASP A 689 4.10 1.47 14.01
N CYS A 690 4.14 1.92 15.27
CA CYS A 690 4.53 3.28 15.64
C CYS A 690 5.89 3.67 15.05
N GLY A 691 5.90 4.66 14.16
CA GLY A 691 7.10 5.18 13.49
C GLY A 691 7.53 4.39 12.26
N ARG A 692 6.71 3.41 11.83
CA ARG A 692 6.96 2.54 10.68
C ARG A 692 5.88 2.73 9.60
N SER A 693 5.25 1.65 9.17
CA SER A 693 4.22 1.62 8.14
C SER A 693 3.07 0.75 8.60
N LEU A 694 1.89 1.03 8.08
CA LEU A 694 0.68 0.29 8.40
C LEU A 694 0.91 -1.23 8.28
N TRP A 695 0.75 -1.95 9.40
CA TRP A 695 0.98 -3.40 9.57
C TRP A 695 2.45 -3.85 9.69
N PHE A 696 3.43 -3.00 9.40
CA PHE A 696 4.86 -3.33 9.51
C PHE A 696 5.31 -3.13 10.96
N THR A 697 4.87 -4.04 11.83
CA THR A 697 5.09 -3.98 13.27
C THR A 697 6.54 -4.21 13.66
N ALA A 698 6.96 -3.63 14.78
CA ALA A 698 8.06 -4.15 15.59
C ALA A 698 7.54 -4.61 16.95
N VAL A 699 8.35 -5.40 17.64
CA VAL A 699 8.02 -5.90 18.97
C VAL A 699 8.22 -4.82 20.04
N ALA A 700 7.22 -4.69 20.92
CA ALA A 700 7.29 -3.89 22.13
C ALA A 700 6.95 -4.75 23.36
N ARG A 701 7.54 -4.39 24.51
CA ARG A 701 7.35 -5.08 25.79
C ARG A 701 7.05 -4.04 26.87
N ARG A 702 5.93 -4.20 27.59
CA ARG A 702 5.47 -3.24 28.59
C ARG A 702 4.77 -3.92 29.76
N ARG A 703 5.18 -3.55 30.97
CA ARG A 703 4.42 -3.87 32.19
C ARG A 703 3.18 -2.99 32.23
N VAL A 704 2.02 -3.62 32.27
CA VAL A 704 0.73 -2.93 32.19
C VAL A 704 -0.05 -3.03 33.49
N ILE A 705 0.18 -4.05 34.31
CA ILE A 705 -0.39 -4.20 35.66
C ILE A 705 0.68 -3.89 36.72
N PRO A 706 0.37 -3.09 37.76
CA PRO A 706 1.29 -2.77 38.85
C PRO A 706 1.91 -4.00 39.56
#